data_AF-A0A1S9DQ11-F1
#
_entry.id   AF-A0A1S9DQ11-F1
#
_cell.length_a   1.000
_cell.length_b   1.000
_cell.length_c   1.000
_cell.angle_alpha   90.00
_cell.angle_beta   90.00
_cell.angle_gamma   90.00
#
_symmetry.space_group_name_H-M   'P 1'
#
loop_
_entity.id
_entity.type
_entity.pdbx_description
1 polymer ?
#
loop_
_entity_poly.entity_id
_entity_poly.type
_entity_poly.pdbx_seq_one_letter_code
_entity_poly.pdbx_strand_id
1 'polypeptide(L)'
;MSNKRPAMELGTVLVVGGCGFVGWHIVNHLLNFPSETDASVALPKPEEDPRFDYPQLAGRYPVCMAKVAVVDLRTSNNRLPGAEYYDGDITSAESMLEVFRKVKPNVVIHTATPNVLEGNKPLLRKVNVDGTKTLLEVAGGARGDWGGKCKAFVYTSSSSVVHDTQSDLINVDEEWPYIRGDRQLEYYSETKADAEELVLKYNRTSPSGMVTCAVRPAGIYGEKDTTFTYKVLEHSSKASPAVLRMQLGDNNNLFDFTYVGNIAYAHLLAAFRLLATKTRIESKQSEPLDHERVDGEAFNITNDAPVYFWDMTRAAWALTGKVVEPHQVWELPEALLGPIGGIAETVMGICGKTPRLTRRTVRYSCMTRYYSCDKAKSRLGYTPIVSVEEGLARAVGYGVERERQEGQKKGHKSIDCSIHTESNIMDYYAALNPNPPYMFRRILLLLFWLIGLPASTADKPLYGSKDGIPGIDASFDYVVVGGGNAGVTLAARLAEQSFNVALVEAGGFYEINYPPAKVPGAVGIGTGTDPMAIRTPIDWGFLVNTGPGADSRTIHYEKARCLGGASASNFMLYQRPTIGSMKLWADLVDDESYLFDNVFPLFKKTINFTAPNEELRPANATVSYREDAYEKHGQPVDVTYPHAASPFSSWFQLGLESVGVEVTSEFNSGSLLGSFYCPFTLRPADQIRSSSESAFSRSPYSSRYLETLTLYKNTMGKKILFDQKRATGVEVATAGSKYILSATHEVIISSGAFQSPQLLMVSGIGPADVLQEHEIDVIVDLPGVGQNLWDHVFSGPTYPVAVETFNKLAMDLQYLISQIREFKSSHTGVLTNHGFDYVAFEKLPGSSRAGFTERTENDLSWFPEDWPEVEYIPAPLFVGNFSDPITMQPQDGRQYATILPTLVAPTSRGNVSIISADTDDLPVIHMNWLTTETDQQVLVAAFKRVRDIFHSEAMAPIIVGEEFFPGKEYQTDREILEVIRDTAMAPWHASGTCKMGTRSDRMAVLDSRARVFGVEKLRVVDASAFPVLPPGHPQSVVYMFAEKIASDIISYTRVLSSWGWMEELDTMMEVVQLNELSNCSRMV
;
A
#
# COMPACT_ATOMS: atom_id res chain seq x y z
N MET A 1 -5.46 25.33 -9.17
CA MET A 1 -5.18 26.34 -8.10
C MET A 1 -3.70 26.72 -8.20
N SER A 2 -3.23 27.87 -7.70
CA SER A 2 -1.89 28.37 -8.06
C SER A 2 -0.76 27.40 -7.68
N ASN A 3 0.26 27.21 -8.55
CA ASN A 3 1.55 26.48 -8.36
C ASN A 3 2.43 27.01 -7.21
N LYS A 4 1.84 27.65 -6.23
CA LYS A 4 2.52 28.11 -5.03
C LYS A 4 2.50 26.97 -4.04
N ARG A 5 3.69 26.49 -3.66
CA ARG A 5 3.86 25.62 -2.49
C ARG A 5 3.02 26.19 -1.35
N PRO A 6 2.23 25.37 -0.63
CA PRO A 6 1.46 25.86 0.49
C PRO A 6 2.39 26.61 1.45
N ALA A 7 1.96 27.79 1.88
CA ALA A 7 2.74 28.67 2.73
C ALA A 7 2.22 28.61 4.16
N MET A 8 3.12 28.42 5.13
CA MET A 8 2.81 28.51 6.56
C MET A 8 3.16 29.92 7.06
N GLU A 9 2.12 30.73 7.30
CA GLU A 9 2.26 32.04 7.91
C GLU A 9 2.32 31.92 9.44
N LEU A 10 3.51 32.10 10.01
CA LEU A 10 3.73 31.95 11.46
C LEU A 10 4.03 33.27 12.18
N GLY A 11 4.21 34.37 11.43
CA GLY A 11 4.56 35.67 11.98
C GLY A 11 5.97 35.65 12.61
N THR A 12 6.14 36.28 13.77
CA THR A 12 7.41 36.20 14.51
C THR A 12 7.45 34.95 15.39
N VAL A 13 8.40 34.06 15.13
CA VAL A 13 8.59 32.81 15.88
C VAL A 13 9.85 32.93 16.74
N LEU A 14 9.70 32.71 18.05
CA LEU A 14 10.82 32.55 18.98
C LEU A 14 11.05 31.06 19.26
N VAL A 15 12.19 30.53 18.82
CA VAL A 15 12.63 29.17 19.11
C VAL A 15 13.52 29.19 20.35
N VAL A 16 13.05 28.58 21.44
CA VAL A 16 13.79 28.45 22.69
C VAL A 16 14.58 27.14 22.67
N GLY A 17 15.90 27.22 22.83
CA GLY A 17 16.80 26.07 22.65
C GLY A 17 17.16 25.83 21.17
N GLY A 18 17.04 26.87 20.33
CA GLY A 18 17.26 26.79 18.88
C GLY A 18 18.70 26.51 18.45
N CYS A 19 19.68 26.56 19.36
CA CYS A 19 21.05 26.11 19.09
C CYS A 19 21.28 24.64 19.45
N GLY A 20 20.30 23.99 20.10
CA GLY A 20 20.28 22.55 20.39
C GLY A 20 19.92 21.69 19.18
N PHE A 21 19.88 20.36 19.38
CA PHE A 21 19.67 19.40 18.30
C PHE A 21 18.32 19.59 17.59
N VAL A 22 17.20 19.37 18.27
CA VAL A 22 15.85 19.56 17.68
C VAL A 22 15.60 21.02 17.29
N GLY A 23 16.01 21.96 18.15
CA GLY A 23 15.82 23.39 17.93
C GLY A 23 16.50 23.90 16.66
N TRP A 24 17.71 23.43 16.35
CA TRP A 24 18.41 23.82 15.12
C TRP A 24 17.66 23.38 13.87
N HIS A 25 17.10 22.16 13.86
CA HIS A 25 16.30 21.65 12.73
C HIS A 25 14.98 22.42 12.56
N ILE A 26 14.36 22.86 13.65
CA ILE A 26 13.20 23.76 13.61
C ILE A 26 13.58 25.12 12.99
N VAL A 27 14.71 25.71 13.41
CA VAL A 27 15.20 26.98 12.84
C VAL A 27 15.53 26.82 11.35
N ASN A 28 16.17 25.71 10.99
CA ASN A 28 16.49 25.38 9.60
C ASN A 28 15.22 25.31 8.74
N HIS A 29 14.18 24.64 9.23
CA HIS A 29 12.90 24.52 8.54
C HIS A 29 12.18 25.87 8.42
N LEU A 30 12.11 26.65 9.51
CA LEU A 30 11.49 27.99 9.50
C LEU A 30 12.17 28.96 8.50
N LEU A 31 13.47 28.75 8.25
CA LEU A 31 14.27 29.52 7.29
C LEU A 31 14.29 28.90 5.88
N ASN A 32 13.51 27.84 5.63
CA ASN A 32 13.43 27.13 4.36
C ASN A 32 14.76 26.48 3.93
N PHE A 33 15.42 25.80 4.88
CA PHE A 33 16.60 24.93 4.67
C PHE A 33 17.85 25.62 4.12
N PRO A 34 18.35 26.71 4.76
CA PRO A 34 19.64 27.29 4.40
C PRO A 34 20.79 26.26 4.47
N SER A 35 20.65 25.20 5.25
CA SER A 35 21.61 24.08 5.28
C SER A 35 21.77 23.31 3.97
N GLU A 36 20.88 23.50 2.98
CA GLU A 36 20.96 22.87 1.66
C GLU A 36 21.23 23.89 0.54
N THR A 37 20.90 25.16 0.76
CA THR A 37 20.98 26.21 -0.26
C THR A 37 22.13 27.19 -0.04
N ASP A 38 22.65 27.33 1.18
CA ASP A 38 23.73 28.25 1.52
C ASP A 38 25.01 27.48 1.87
N ALA A 39 26.03 27.61 1.03
CA ALA A 39 27.31 26.92 1.18
C ALA A 39 28.04 27.24 2.50
N SER A 40 27.76 28.38 3.15
CA SER A 40 28.41 28.78 4.41
C SER A 40 27.93 27.98 5.62
N VAL A 41 26.74 27.38 5.52
CA VAL A 41 26.11 26.59 6.59
C VAL A 41 25.64 25.21 6.11
N ALA A 42 26.08 24.80 4.93
CA ALA A 42 25.75 23.52 4.35
C ALA A 42 26.18 22.36 5.27
N LEU A 43 25.32 21.36 5.42
CA LEU A 43 25.69 20.17 6.18
C LEU A 43 26.72 19.35 5.39
N PRO A 44 27.82 18.92 6.01
CA PRO A 44 28.77 18.03 5.38
C PRO A 44 28.10 16.71 4.99
N LYS A 45 28.38 16.25 3.77
CA LYS A 45 27.89 14.99 3.21
C LYS A 45 29.00 14.36 2.34
N PRO A 46 29.17 13.03 2.33
CA PRO A 46 30.10 12.36 1.42
C PRO A 46 29.72 12.62 -0.04
N GLU A 47 30.66 13.16 -0.82
CA GLU A 47 30.50 13.37 -2.26
C GLU A 47 30.81 12.07 -3.03
N GLU A 48 30.13 11.86 -4.16
CA GLU A 48 30.32 10.71 -5.07
C GLU A 48 30.01 9.32 -4.45
N ASP A 49 29.37 9.29 -3.28
CA ASP A 49 28.91 8.05 -2.64
C ASP A 49 27.39 7.89 -2.78
N PRO A 50 26.91 6.97 -3.65
CA PRO A 50 25.49 6.82 -3.91
C PRO A 50 24.68 6.37 -2.69
N ARG A 51 25.33 5.81 -1.66
CA ARG A 51 24.67 5.40 -0.40
C ARG A 51 24.13 6.60 0.38
N PHE A 52 24.72 7.77 0.16
CA PHE A 52 24.34 9.01 0.79
C PHE A 52 23.66 9.95 -0.18
N ASP A 53 23.27 9.49 -1.38
CA ASP A 53 22.53 10.32 -2.33
C ASP A 53 21.04 10.35 -1.97
N TYR A 54 20.51 11.55 -1.76
CA TYR A 54 19.13 11.75 -1.32
C TYR A 54 18.62 13.13 -1.78
N PRO A 55 17.30 13.27 -2.09
CA PRO A 55 16.72 14.52 -2.58
C PRO A 55 16.84 15.67 -1.56
N GLN A 56 16.84 16.92 -2.02
CA GLN A 56 16.81 18.07 -1.11
C GLN A 56 15.49 18.14 -0.33
N LEU A 57 15.55 18.53 0.94
CA LEU A 57 14.39 18.76 1.81
C LEU A 57 13.62 20.02 1.42
N ALA A 58 14.28 21.09 0.97
CA ALA A 58 13.64 22.39 0.69
C ALA A 58 12.44 22.32 -0.27
N GLY A 59 12.44 21.38 -1.21
CA GLY A 59 11.35 21.15 -2.17
C GLY A 59 10.18 20.31 -1.63
N ARG A 60 10.39 19.60 -0.51
CA ARG A 60 9.46 18.59 0.02
C ARG A 60 8.56 19.11 1.15
N TYR A 61 8.90 20.26 1.72
CA TYR A 61 8.15 20.87 2.82
C TYR A 61 7.42 22.16 2.39
N PRO A 62 6.34 22.56 3.10
CA PRO A 62 5.68 23.84 2.87
C PRO A 62 6.63 25.01 3.12
N VAL A 63 6.43 26.11 2.38
CA VAL A 63 7.27 27.31 2.54
C VAL A 63 6.87 28.03 3.82
N CYS A 64 7.84 28.26 4.70
CA CYS A 64 7.64 28.99 5.94
C CYS A 64 7.80 30.49 5.73
N MET A 65 6.79 31.26 6.10
CA MET A 65 6.83 32.72 6.16
C MET A 65 6.86 33.15 7.62
N ALA A 66 8.08 33.31 8.14
CA ALA A 66 8.31 33.65 9.54
C ALA A 66 9.50 34.61 9.71
N LYS A 67 9.39 35.53 10.69
CA LYS A 67 10.57 36.19 11.27
C LYS A 67 11.10 35.29 12.38
N VAL A 68 12.31 34.78 12.23
CA VAL A 68 12.87 33.77 13.15
C VAL A 68 13.82 34.43 14.16
N ALA A 69 13.51 34.25 15.44
CA ALA A 69 14.41 34.57 16.54
C ALA A 69 14.72 33.31 17.34
N VAL A 70 15.93 33.22 17.86
CA VAL A 70 16.42 32.12 18.67
C VAL A 70 16.87 32.67 20.01
N VAL A 71 16.44 32.01 21.09
CA VAL A 71 16.99 32.22 22.42
C VAL A 71 17.58 30.93 22.93
N ASP A 72 18.81 31.01 23.43
CA ASP A 72 19.50 29.91 24.07
C ASP A 72 20.38 30.47 25.19
N LEU A 73 20.84 29.62 26.11
CA LEU A 73 21.73 30.08 27.19
C LEU A 73 23.04 30.65 26.63
N ARG A 74 23.49 30.09 25.49
CA ARG A 74 24.63 30.58 24.71
C ARG A 74 24.38 30.32 23.23
N THR A 75 24.45 31.35 22.41
CA THR A 75 24.17 31.29 20.97
C THR A 75 25.43 31.25 20.09
N SER A 76 26.58 30.86 20.65
CA SER A 76 27.86 30.88 19.95
C SER A 76 28.02 29.80 18.87
N ASN A 77 27.19 28.76 18.88
CA ASN A 77 27.27 27.60 17.97
C ASN A 77 25.93 27.37 17.25
N ASN A 78 25.94 26.59 16.16
CA ASN A 78 24.73 26.18 15.43
C ASN A 78 23.86 27.37 14.99
N ARG A 79 24.49 28.40 14.42
CA ARG A 79 23.78 29.55 13.86
C ARG A 79 23.48 29.34 12.38
N LEU A 80 22.33 29.85 11.94
CA LEU A 80 21.89 29.87 10.54
C LEU A 80 21.66 31.32 10.10
N PRO A 81 22.05 31.68 8.86
CA PRO A 81 21.77 33.00 8.30
C PRO A 81 20.26 33.21 8.19
N GLY A 82 19.79 34.41 8.52
CA GLY A 82 18.36 34.76 8.49
C GLY A 82 17.64 34.70 9.84
N ALA A 83 18.24 34.12 10.88
CA ALA A 83 17.71 34.18 12.26
C ALA A 83 18.45 35.21 13.14
N GLU A 84 17.71 35.85 14.05
CA GLU A 84 18.25 36.70 15.11
C GLU A 84 18.53 35.86 16.37
N TYR A 85 19.71 35.99 16.98
CA TYR A 85 20.13 35.17 18.12
C TYR A 85 20.30 36.01 19.39
N TYR A 86 19.76 35.51 20.49
CA TYR A 86 19.79 36.16 21.79
C TYR A 86 20.27 35.18 22.87
N ASP A 87 21.28 35.58 23.64
CA ASP A 87 21.64 34.86 24.85
C ASP A 87 20.58 35.16 25.93
N GLY A 88 20.04 34.13 26.58
CA GLY A 88 19.02 34.29 27.60
C GLY A 88 18.88 33.08 28.51
N ASP A 89 18.65 33.34 29.81
CA ASP A 89 18.38 32.31 30.82
C ASP A 89 16.87 32.16 31.00
N ILE A 90 16.30 31.05 30.50
CA ILE A 90 14.87 30.80 30.59
C ILE A 90 14.36 30.62 32.03
N THR A 91 15.25 30.44 33.00
CA THR A 91 14.92 30.36 34.43
C THR A 91 14.82 31.74 35.07
N SER A 92 15.15 32.80 34.33
CA SER A 92 15.05 34.20 34.75
C SER A 92 13.99 34.95 33.93
N ALA A 93 12.93 35.39 34.60
CA ALA A 93 11.88 36.18 33.96
C ALA A 93 12.40 37.53 33.42
N GLU A 94 13.38 38.15 34.08
CA GLU A 94 13.99 39.40 33.62
C GLU A 94 14.75 39.20 32.31
N SER A 95 15.51 38.11 32.21
CA SER A 95 16.21 37.73 30.99
C SER A 95 15.23 37.48 29.84
N MET A 96 14.17 36.70 30.09
CA MET A 96 13.14 36.46 29.07
C MET A 96 12.38 37.73 28.70
N LEU A 97 12.06 38.62 29.63
CA LEU A 97 11.43 39.91 29.33
C LEU A 97 12.30 40.79 28.43
N GLU A 98 13.64 40.78 28.60
CA GLU A 98 14.54 41.50 27.71
C GLU A 98 14.48 40.97 26.27
N VAL A 99 14.51 39.64 26.11
CA VAL A 99 14.40 39.00 24.79
C VAL A 99 13.02 39.27 24.17
N PHE A 100 11.93 39.09 24.92
CA PHE A 100 10.56 39.27 24.42
C PHE A 100 10.28 40.74 24.05
N ARG A 101 10.88 41.73 24.72
CA ARG A 101 10.77 43.16 24.32
C ARG A 101 11.40 43.44 22.97
N LYS A 102 12.52 42.76 22.65
CA LYS A 102 13.23 42.89 21.38
C LYS A 102 12.51 42.13 20.25
N VAL A 103 12.13 40.89 20.52
CA VAL A 103 11.58 39.96 19.53
C VAL A 103 10.09 40.19 19.26
N LYS A 104 9.31 40.38 20.33
CA LYS A 104 7.84 40.43 20.32
C LYS A 104 7.18 39.26 19.57
N PRO A 105 7.37 38.01 20.04
CA PRO A 105 6.96 36.82 19.30
C PRO A 105 5.44 36.61 19.25
N ASN A 106 4.94 36.16 18.09
CA ASN A 106 3.58 35.64 17.93
C ASN A 106 3.50 34.18 18.38
N VAL A 107 4.55 33.40 18.10
CA VAL A 107 4.66 31.98 18.43
C VAL A 107 5.92 31.74 19.25
N VAL A 108 5.82 30.92 20.29
CA VAL A 108 6.98 30.36 20.99
C VAL A 108 7.01 28.86 20.74
N ILE A 109 8.15 28.35 20.27
CA ILE A 109 8.42 26.91 20.18
C ILE A 109 9.54 26.60 21.18
N HIS A 110 9.23 25.80 22.20
CA HIS A 110 10.14 25.55 23.31
C HIS A 110 10.69 24.13 23.30
N THR A 111 11.97 24.02 22.92
CA THR A 111 12.69 22.74 22.81
C THR A 111 13.83 22.61 23.83
N ALA A 112 14.05 23.61 24.70
CA ALA A 112 15.21 23.64 25.57
C ALA A 112 15.13 22.56 26.66
N THR A 113 16.21 21.81 26.79
CA THR A 113 16.45 20.84 27.86
C THR A 113 17.95 20.77 28.13
N PRO A 114 18.40 20.61 29.39
CA PRO A 114 19.79 20.29 29.69
C PRO A 114 20.20 18.93 29.11
N ASN A 115 21.50 18.71 29.02
CA ASN A 115 22.05 17.41 28.63
C ASN A 115 21.65 16.33 29.66
N VAL A 116 20.85 15.37 29.21
CA VAL A 116 20.28 14.31 30.06
C VAL A 116 21.37 13.37 30.60
N LEU A 117 22.47 13.20 29.87
CA LEU A 117 23.57 12.30 30.24
C LEU A 117 24.41 12.81 31.41
N GLU A 118 24.31 14.08 31.77
CA GLU A 118 25.08 14.69 32.87
C GLU A 118 24.48 14.39 34.26
N GLY A 119 23.27 13.80 34.32
CA GLY A 119 22.66 13.30 35.55
C GLY A 119 22.30 14.36 36.61
N ASN A 120 22.38 15.65 36.27
CA ASN A 120 22.14 16.76 37.18
C ASN A 120 20.63 16.99 37.37
N LYS A 121 20.02 16.24 38.29
CA LYS A 121 18.58 16.32 38.61
C LYS A 121 18.12 17.74 38.95
N PRO A 122 18.80 18.51 39.84
CA PRO A 122 18.39 19.90 40.12
C PRO A 122 18.33 20.78 38.86
N LEU A 123 19.34 20.67 37.97
CA LEU A 123 19.37 21.44 36.73
C LEU A 123 18.24 21.03 35.77
N LEU A 124 17.97 19.72 35.63
CA LEU A 124 16.87 19.21 34.81
C LEU A 124 15.53 19.81 35.25
N ARG A 125 15.20 19.79 36.54
CA ARG A 125 13.96 20.38 37.04
C ARG A 125 13.94 21.90 36.86
N LYS A 126 15.03 22.58 37.19
CA LYS A 126 15.15 24.03 37.06
C LYS A 126 14.89 24.50 35.63
N VAL A 127 15.38 23.78 34.63
CA VAL A 127 15.22 24.17 33.22
C VAL A 127 13.90 23.64 32.64
N ASN A 128 13.62 22.35 32.78
CA ASN A 128 12.45 21.74 32.16
C ASN A 128 11.14 22.19 32.80
N VAL A 129 11.09 22.38 34.11
CA VAL A 129 9.87 22.75 34.84
C VAL A 129 9.83 24.25 35.12
N ASP A 130 10.80 24.77 35.90
CA ASP A 130 10.77 26.17 36.33
C ASP A 130 11.01 27.15 35.16
N GLY A 131 11.89 26.77 34.22
CA GLY A 131 12.13 27.51 32.99
C GLY A 131 10.90 27.53 32.07
N THR A 132 10.24 26.38 31.86
CA THR A 132 8.99 26.31 31.09
C THR A 132 7.88 27.15 31.72
N LYS A 133 7.73 27.08 33.05
CA LYS A 133 6.78 27.93 33.77
C LYS A 133 7.07 29.42 33.56
N THR A 134 8.33 29.82 33.67
CA THR A 134 8.76 31.21 33.44
C THR A 134 8.43 31.67 32.03
N LEU A 135 8.66 30.82 31.01
CA LEU A 135 8.32 31.11 29.62
C LEU A 135 6.81 31.26 29.42
N LEU A 136 5.99 30.37 29.98
CA LEU A 136 4.52 30.47 29.91
C LEU A 136 4.02 31.77 30.53
N GLU A 137 4.51 32.13 31.71
CA GLU A 137 4.12 33.35 32.43
C GLU A 137 4.52 34.62 31.67
N VAL A 138 5.73 34.68 31.10
CA VAL A 138 6.20 35.82 30.31
C VAL A 138 5.47 35.89 28.97
N ALA A 139 5.38 34.78 28.23
CA ALA A 139 4.74 34.73 26.91
C ALA A 139 3.23 35.04 26.96
N GLY A 140 2.54 34.46 27.95
CA GLY A 140 1.12 34.71 28.22
C GLY A 140 0.84 36.07 28.86
N GLY A 141 1.88 36.79 29.29
CA GLY A 141 1.78 38.13 29.84
C GLY A 141 1.29 38.21 31.28
N ALA A 142 1.39 37.11 32.04
CA ALA A 142 1.14 37.07 33.48
C ALA A 142 2.30 37.65 34.30
N ARG A 143 3.50 37.69 33.73
CA ARG A 143 4.71 38.16 34.41
C ARG A 143 5.45 39.21 33.60
N GLY A 144 5.26 40.47 33.98
CA GLY A 144 5.88 41.63 33.36
C GLY A 144 5.22 42.04 32.04
N ASP A 145 5.54 43.26 31.60
CA ASP A 145 5.11 43.78 30.30
C ASP A 145 6.31 43.91 29.35
N TRP A 146 6.13 43.38 28.15
CA TRP A 146 7.08 43.45 27.04
C TRP A 146 6.47 44.11 25.78
N GLY A 147 5.26 44.67 25.89
CA GLY A 147 4.63 45.45 24.82
C GLY A 147 4.02 44.59 23.70
N GLY A 148 3.68 43.34 24.00
CA GLY A 148 2.97 42.42 23.12
C GLY A 148 2.44 41.22 23.90
N LYS A 149 1.77 40.29 23.20
CA LYS A 149 1.27 39.03 23.77
C LYS A 149 1.45 37.89 22.78
N CYS A 150 1.97 36.76 23.26
CA CYS A 150 2.12 35.57 22.44
C CYS A 150 0.74 34.94 22.18
N LYS A 151 0.55 34.43 20.96
CA LYS A 151 -0.70 33.81 20.49
C LYS A 151 -0.69 32.30 20.70
N ALA A 152 0.42 31.64 20.34
CA ALA A 152 0.55 30.18 20.35
C ALA A 152 1.86 29.74 21.02
N PHE A 153 1.80 28.67 21.82
CA PHE A 153 2.94 28.08 22.50
C PHE A 153 3.02 26.58 22.23
N VAL A 154 4.08 26.12 21.59
CA VAL A 154 4.35 24.70 21.32
C VAL A 154 5.46 24.22 22.23
N TYR A 155 5.20 23.21 23.05
CA TYR A 155 6.18 22.60 23.94
C TYR A 155 6.71 21.27 23.41
N THR A 156 8.03 21.08 23.39
CA THR A 156 8.64 19.76 23.16
C THR A 156 8.70 18.96 24.46
N SER A 157 7.75 18.06 24.60
CA SER A 157 7.69 17.01 25.60
C SER A 157 8.51 15.78 25.15
N SER A 158 8.17 14.58 25.63
CA SER A 158 8.76 13.32 25.22
C SER A 158 7.72 12.21 25.30
N SER A 159 7.76 11.23 24.40
CA SER A 159 6.89 10.04 24.54
C SER A 159 7.20 9.21 25.79
N SER A 160 8.39 9.40 26.40
CA SER A 160 8.77 8.70 27.64
C SER A 160 7.94 9.08 28.88
N VAL A 161 7.04 10.07 28.79
CA VAL A 161 6.17 10.48 29.91
C VAL A 161 5.15 9.40 30.32
N VAL A 162 4.89 8.42 29.46
CA VAL A 162 4.03 7.24 29.72
C VAL A 162 4.83 5.95 29.91
N HIS A 163 6.16 6.05 30.04
CA HIS A 163 7.07 4.91 30.11
C HIS A 163 7.52 4.64 31.55
N ASP A 164 7.39 3.38 32.00
CA ASP A 164 7.79 2.90 33.33
C ASP A 164 9.16 2.20 33.34
N THR A 165 9.82 2.13 32.18
CA THR A 165 11.14 1.54 32.00
C THR A 165 11.21 0.01 32.15
N GLN A 166 10.05 -0.64 32.26
CA GLN A 166 9.91 -2.08 32.54
C GLN A 166 8.95 -2.75 31.57
N SER A 167 7.76 -2.19 31.38
CA SER A 167 6.68 -2.77 30.58
C SER A 167 6.84 -2.44 29.10
N ASP A 168 6.49 -3.38 28.23
CA ASP A 168 6.44 -3.11 26.79
C ASP A 168 5.33 -2.08 26.48
N LEU A 169 5.63 -1.17 25.54
CA LEU A 169 4.72 -0.16 25.04
C LEU A 169 4.44 -0.46 23.56
N ILE A 170 3.21 -0.86 23.26
CA ILE A 170 2.80 -1.31 21.93
C ILE A 170 1.70 -0.37 21.45
N ASN A 171 2.00 0.38 20.38
CA ASN A 171 1.11 1.34 19.74
C ASN A 171 0.43 2.33 20.72
N VAL A 172 1.21 2.85 21.66
CA VAL A 172 0.68 3.71 22.73
C VAL A 172 0.27 5.08 22.19
N ASP A 173 -0.97 5.49 22.45
CA ASP A 173 -1.51 6.81 22.11
C ASP A 173 -1.39 7.81 23.29
N GLU A 174 -1.99 9.00 23.14
CA GLU A 174 -1.95 10.05 24.15
C GLU A 174 -2.98 9.91 25.28
N GLU A 175 -3.88 8.92 25.22
CA GLU A 175 -4.84 8.61 26.30
C GLU A 175 -4.17 7.89 27.46
N TRP A 176 -3.00 7.27 27.21
CA TRP A 176 -2.24 6.58 28.24
C TRP A 176 -1.83 7.51 29.39
N PRO A 177 -1.96 7.03 30.64
CA PRO A 177 -1.66 7.85 31.79
C PRO A 177 -0.16 8.09 31.90
N TYR A 178 0.15 9.30 32.31
CA TYR A 178 1.43 9.67 32.86
C TYR A 178 1.97 8.67 33.90
N ILE A 179 3.22 8.24 33.72
CA ILE A 179 3.95 7.48 34.75
C ILE A 179 4.66 8.47 35.68
N ARG A 180 4.40 8.33 36.99
CA ARG A 180 4.77 9.29 38.05
C ARG A 180 5.33 8.62 39.30
N GLY A 181 6.03 9.41 40.12
CA GLY A 181 6.44 9.03 41.48
C GLY A 181 7.33 7.78 41.50
N ASP A 182 7.06 6.85 42.42
CA ASP A 182 7.88 5.63 42.58
C ASP A 182 7.86 4.72 41.34
N ARG A 183 6.88 4.89 40.43
CA ARG A 183 6.81 4.16 39.15
C ARG A 183 7.68 4.78 38.05
N GLN A 184 8.05 6.06 38.18
CA GLN A 184 8.86 6.75 37.18
C GLN A 184 10.34 6.64 37.53
N LEU A 185 11.03 5.69 36.90
CA LEU A 185 12.45 5.44 37.14
C LEU A 185 13.38 6.39 36.36
N GLU A 186 12.83 7.22 35.47
CA GLU A 186 13.54 8.28 34.75
C GLU A 186 13.14 9.68 35.22
N TYR A 187 14.05 10.33 35.94
CA TYR A 187 13.85 11.69 36.40
C TYR A 187 13.64 12.70 35.25
N TYR A 188 14.26 12.46 34.09
CA TYR A 188 14.01 13.26 32.89
C TYR A 188 12.54 13.21 32.47
N SER A 189 11.98 12.00 32.35
CA SER A 189 10.59 11.75 31.98
C SER A 189 9.62 12.39 32.97
N GLU A 190 9.91 12.30 34.29
CA GLU A 190 9.13 13.01 35.32
C GLU A 190 9.11 14.53 35.06
N THR A 191 10.27 15.15 34.82
CA THR A 191 10.33 16.60 34.57
C THR A 191 9.65 17.04 33.28
N LYS A 192 9.67 16.20 32.23
CA LYS A 192 8.96 16.47 30.97
C LYS A 192 7.46 16.41 31.17
N ALA A 193 7.00 15.45 31.96
CA ALA A 193 5.60 15.28 32.20
C ALA A 193 5.02 16.36 33.15
N ASP A 194 5.77 16.78 34.16
CA ASP A 194 5.46 17.97 34.99
C ASP A 194 5.30 19.22 34.10
N ALA A 195 6.23 19.43 33.18
CA ALA A 195 6.23 20.59 32.29
C ALA A 195 5.10 20.53 31.26
N GLU A 196 4.82 19.36 30.69
CA GLU A 196 3.70 19.15 29.77
C GLU A 196 2.37 19.47 30.44
N GLU A 197 2.13 18.94 31.66
CA GLU A 197 0.92 19.29 32.42
C GLU A 197 0.79 20.80 32.66
N LEU A 198 1.88 21.49 32.99
CA LEU A 198 1.87 22.94 33.15
C LEU A 198 1.46 23.64 31.84
N VAL A 199 2.01 23.21 30.70
CA VAL A 199 1.70 23.79 29.38
C VAL A 199 0.24 23.57 29.02
N LEU A 200 -0.26 22.34 29.14
CA LEU A 200 -1.65 22.01 28.77
C LEU A 200 -2.66 22.69 29.71
N LYS A 201 -2.37 22.76 31.02
CA LYS A 201 -3.21 23.51 31.97
C LYS A 201 -3.20 25.02 31.74
N TYR A 202 -2.14 25.54 31.14
CA TYR A 202 -2.04 26.97 30.81
C TYR A 202 -2.79 27.36 29.52
N ASN A 203 -3.35 26.38 28.80
CA ASN A 203 -4.12 26.61 27.58
C ASN A 203 -5.30 27.54 27.85
N ARG A 204 -5.37 28.68 27.15
CA ARG A 204 -6.41 29.71 27.27
C ARG A 204 -6.54 30.39 28.64
N THR A 205 -5.76 30.01 29.66
CA THR A 205 -5.85 30.60 31.01
C THR A 205 -4.95 31.82 31.21
N SER A 206 -4.06 32.09 30.26
CA SER A 206 -3.16 33.25 30.32
C SER A 206 -3.92 34.57 30.15
N PRO A 207 -3.38 35.70 30.63
CA PRO A 207 -3.97 37.03 30.39
C PRO A 207 -4.20 37.37 28.91
N SER A 208 -3.42 36.80 27.99
CA SER A 208 -3.61 36.96 26.55
C SER A 208 -4.56 35.96 25.90
N GLY A 209 -5.04 34.97 26.65
CA GLY A 209 -5.73 33.81 26.10
C GLY A 209 -4.87 33.01 25.11
N MET A 210 -3.56 32.98 25.31
CA MET A 210 -2.60 32.16 24.56
C MET A 210 -3.06 30.70 24.52
N VAL A 211 -3.02 30.08 23.34
CA VAL A 211 -3.32 28.67 23.16
C VAL A 211 -2.03 27.86 23.16
N THR A 212 -2.07 26.65 23.73
CA THR A 212 -0.87 25.83 23.96
C THR A 212 -1.08 24.40 23.48
N CYS A 213 -0.01 23.71 23.11
CA CYS A 213 -0.02 22.26 22.90
C CYS A 213 1.35 21.66 23.20
N ALA A 214 1.42 20.34 23.29
CA ALA A 214 2.67 19.60 23.47
C ALA A 214 2.92 18.61 22.34
N VAL A 215 4.18 18.48 21.96
CA VAL A 215 4.69 17.51 20.98
C VAL A 215 5.56 16.51 21.74
N ARG A 216 5.31 15.21 21.57
CA ARG A 216 5.99 14.09 22.23
C ARG A 216 6.79 13.27 21.21
N PRO A 217 8.03 13.65 20.88
CA PRO A 217 8.85 12.86 19.97
C PRO A 217 9.27 11.52 20.59
N ALA A 218 9.34 10.47 19.78
CA ALA A 218 9.87 9.15 20.14
C ALA A 218 11.20 8.87 19.42
N GLY A 219 12.23 8.42 20.14
CA GLY A 219 13.50 7.93 19.57
C GLY A 219 14.16 8.83 18.51
N ILE A 220 14.43 10.08 18.87
CA ILE A 220 14.94 11.11 17.94
C ILE A 220 16.34 10.76 17.43
N TYR A 221 16.56 10.85 16.11
CA TYR A 221 17.89 10.77 15.49
C TYR A 221 17.99 11.66 14.23
N GLY A 222 19.20 11.91 13.74
CA GLY A 222 19.41 12.76 12.56
C GLY A 222 20.77 13.46 12.52
N GLU A 223 20.96 14.37 11.58
CA GLU A 223 22.18 15.17 11.45
C GLU A 223 22.38 16.04 12.70
N LYS A 224 23.63 16.14 13.17
CA LYS A 224 24.00 16.78 14.45
C LYS A 224 23.59 16.03 15.72
N ASP A 225 23.02 14.83 15.62
CA ASP A 225 22.78 14.00 16.82
C ASP A 225 24.11 13.59 17.49
N THR A 226 24.22 13.89 18.78
CA THR A 226 25.38 13.53 19.61
C THR A 226 25.10 12.37 20.55
N THR A 227 23.90 11.79 20.50
CA THR A 227 23.40 10.81 21.47
C THR A 227 23.28 9.42 20.89
N PHE A 228 22.46 9.20 19.86
CA PHE A 228 22.25 7.90 19.27
C PHE A 228 23.22 7.67 18.10
N THR A 229 23.05 8.40 16.99
CA THR A 229 23.84 8.21 15.76
C THR A 229 25.33 8.30 16.06
N TYR A 230 25.77 9.34 16.77
CA TYR A 230 27.18 9.48 17.14
C TYR A 230 27.72 8.30 17.95
N LYS A 231 26.98 7.80 18.95
CA LYS A 231 27.45 6.66 19.76
C LYS A 231 27.45 5.36 18.98
N VAL A 232 26.52 5.18 18.06
CA VAL A 232 26.48 4.02 17.16
C VAL A 232 27.70 4.01 16.24
N LEU A 233 28.08 5.16 15.67
CA LEU A 233 29.29 5.32 14.86
C LEU A 233 30.58 5.19 15.69
N GLU A 234 30.61 5.78 16.88
CA GLU A 234 31.74 5.63 17.80
C GLU A 234 31.93 4.15 18.18
N HIS A 235 30.84 3.45 18.49
CA HIS A 235 30.88 2.02 18.79
C HIS A 235 31.35 1.23 17.57
N SER A 236 30.80 1.50 16.38
CA SER A 236 31.20 0.82 15.16
C SER A 236 32.70 0.97 14.94
N SER A 237 33.26 2.18 15.09
CA SER A 237 34.69 2.47 14.87
C SER A 237 35.63 1.73 15.83
N LYS A 238 35.24 1.53 17.10
CA LYS A 238 36.09 0.99 18.17
C LYS A 238 35.90 -0.51 18.44
N ALA A 239 34.75 -1.08 18.11
CA ALA A 239 34.41 -2.46 18.44
C ALA A 239 35.16 -3.48 17.56
N SER A 240 35.50 -4.63 18.13
CA SER A 240 36.00 -5.77 17.37
C SER A 240 34.85 -6.47 16.62
N PRO A 241 35.12 -7.23 15.54
CA PRO A 241 34.08 -7.98 14.84
C PRO A 241 33.28 -8.92 15.73
N ALA A 242 33.90 -9.49 16.77
CA ALA A 242 33.21 -10.34 17.73
C ALA A 242 32.19 -9.56 18.59
N VAL A 243 32.50 -8.31 18.96
CA VAL A 243 31.60 -7.46 19.74
C VAL A 243 30.43 -6.98 18.90
N LEU A 244 30.65 -6.63 17.62
CA LEU A 244 29.59 -6.23 16.70
C LEU A 244 28.59 -7.36 16.39
N ARG A 245 28.98 -8.61 16.62
CA ARG A 245 28.10 -9.79 16.48
C ARG A 245 27.24 -10.05 17.72
N MET A 246 27.51 -9.43 18.86
CA MET A 246 26.73 -9.66 20.08
C MET A 246 25.43 -8.86 20.06
N GLN A 247 24.32 -9.52 20.36
CA GLN A 247 22.99 -8.92 20.46
C GLN A 247 22.35 -9.23 21.80
N LEU A 248 21.72 -8.24 22.44
CA LEU A 248 20.91 -8.48 23.64
C LEU A 248 19.46 -8.73 23.23
N GLY A 249 18.91 -9.88 23.63
CA GLY A 249 17.56 -10.30 23.23
C GLY A 249 17.50 -10.79 21.78
N ASP A 250 16.31 -11.24 21.39
CA ASP A 250 16.02 -11.86 20.09
C ASP A 250 15.83 -10.85 18.95
N ASN A 251 15.82 -9.55 19.25
CA ASN A 251 15.54 -8.46 18.32
C ASN A 251 14.11 -8.48 17.73
N ASN A 252 13.16 -9.17 18.36
CA ASN A 252 11.75 -9.01 18.02
C ASN A 252 11.14 -7.72 18.59
N ASN A 253 11.94 -6.93 19.31
CA ASN A 253 11.49 -5.73 19.98
C ASN A 253 11.46 -4.51 19.06
N LEU A 254 10.25 -3.99 18.89
CA LEU A 254 9.94 -2.86 18.03
C LEU A 254 10.26 -1.53 18.71
N PHE A 255 10.83 -0.57 17.98
CA PHE A 255 11.18 0.74 18.51
C PHE A 255 10.95 1.86 17.49
N ASP A 256 10.34 2.97 17.92
CA ASP A 256 10.25 4.18 17.10
C ASP A 256 11.61 4.88 16.98
N PHE A 257 12.15 4.93 15.77
CA PHE A 257 13.24 5.84 15.43
C PHE A 257 12.71 6.96 14.56
N THR A 258 12.65 8.17 15.11
CA THR A 258 12.03 9.32 14.43
C THR A 258 13.08 10.30 13.94
N TYR A 259 13.08 10.54 12.63
CA TYR A 259 13.95 11.50 11.99
C TYR A 259 13.64 12.93 12.47
N VAL A 260 14.67 13.63 12.93
CA VAL A 260 14.56 14.95 13.54
C VAL A 260 13.91 16.00 12.63
N GLY A 261 14.04 15.89 11.30
CA GLY A 261 13.36 16.78 10.35
C GLY A 261 11.83 16.61 10.37
N ASN A 262 11.32 15.38 10.51
CA ASN A 262 9.89 15.12 10.66
C ASN A 262 9.36 15.69 11.99
N ILE A 263 10.15 15.58 13.06
CA ILE A 263 9.82 16.19 14.35
C ILE A 263 9.77 17.71 14.23
N ALA A 264 10.74 18.33 13.56
CA ALA A 264 10.72 19.77 13.30
C ALA A 264 9.46 20.18 12.54
N TYR A 265 9.07 19.41 11.50
CA TYR A 265 7.85 19.64 10.75
C TYR A 265 6.58 19.59 11.62
N ALA A 266 6.48 18.62 12.52
CA ALA A 266 5.35 18.52 13.45
C ALA A 266 5.22 19.76 14.36
N HIS A 267 6.33 20.36 14.80
CA HIS A 267 6.29 21.60 15.59
C HIS A 267 5.76 22.78 14.79
N LEU A 268 6.10 22.87 13.50
CA LEU A 268 5.61 23.92 12.61
C LEU A 268 4.11 23.76 12.32
N LEU A 269 3.66 22.53 12.07
CA LEU A 269 2.23 22.22 11.91
C LEU A 269 1.45 22.55 13.19
N ALA A 270 1.96 22.15 14.35
CA ALA A 270 1.35 22.49 15.63
C ALA A 270 1.23 24.01 15.83
N ALA A 271 2.30 24.77 15.55
CA ALA A 271 2.28 26.23 15.62
C ALA A 271 1.25 26.83 14.65
N PHE A 272 1.22 26.36 13.39
CA PHE A 272 0.31 26.83 12.36
C PHE A 272 -1.16 26.59 12.75
N ARG A 273 -1.47 25.38 13.23
CA ARG A 273 -2.83 25.01 13.65
C ARG A 273 -3.26 25.74 14.92
N LEU A 274 -2.36 25.95 15.89
CA LEU A 274 -2.66 26.79 17.06
C LEU A 274 -2.97 28.23 16.67
N LEU A 275 -2.24 28.82 15.72
CA LEU A 275 -2.55 30.17 15.23
C LEU A 275 -3.92 30.24 14.55
N ALA A 276 -4.30 29.21 13.79
CA ALA A 276 -5.64 29.10 13.20
C ALA A 276 -6.71 29.03 14.31
N THR A 277 -6.52 28.20 15.33
CA THR A 277 -7.41 28.13 16.51
C THR A 277 -7.52 29.48 17.22
N LYS A 278 -6.39 30.17 17.45
CA LYS A 278 -6.40 31.49 18.09
C LYS A 278 -7.18 32.51 17.27
N THR A 279 -6.98 32.52 15.95
CA THR A 279 -7.70 33.41 15.02
C THR A 279 -9.21 33.14 15.04
N ARG A 280 -9.61 31.87 15.10
CA ARG A 280 -11.01 31.44 15.23
C ARG A 280 -11.65 31.95 16.52
N ILE A 281 -10.95 31.82 17.65
CA ILE A 281 -11.38 32.34 18.97
C ILE A 281 -11.50 33.87 18.93
N GLU A 282 -10.49 34.58 18.41
CA GLU A 282 -10.49 36.05 18.28
C GLU A 282 -11.66 36.53 17.39
N SER A 283 -12.02 35.74 16.38
CA SER A 283 -13.14 36.02 15.46
C SER A 283 -14.51 35.58 15.99
N LYS A 284 -14.60 35.05 17.22
CA LYS A 284 -15.84 34.55 17.85
C LYS A 284 -16.59 33.50 17.02
N GLN A 285 -15.87 32.71 16.24
CA GLN A 285 -16.44 31.54 15.56
C GLN A 285 -16.69 30.40 16.57
N SER A 286 -17.50 29.41 16.19
CA SER A 286 -17.76 28.23 17.03
C SER A 286 -16.46 27.51 17.40
N GLU A 287 -16.40 26.91 18.59
CA GLU A 287 -15.22 26.12 18.97
C GLU A 287 -15.04 24.91 18.03
N PRO A 288 -13.79 24.47 17.77
CA PRO A 288 -13.54 23.21 17.07
C PRO A 288 -14.22 22.04 17.78
N LEU A 289 -14.66 21.06 17.00
CA LEU A 289 -15.13 19.79 17.56
C LEU A 289 -13.98 19.10 18.31
N ASP A 290 -14.31 18.22 19.26
CA ASP A 290 -13.29 17.62 20.13
C ASP A 290 -12.27 16.79 19.34
N HIS A 291 -12.70 16.15 18.24
CA HIS A 291 -11.82 15.42 17.31
C HIS A 291 -11.02 16.33 16.36
N GLU A 292 -11.34 17.62 16.25
CA GLU A 292 -10.60 18.63 15.47
C GLU A 292 -9.69 19.49 16.36
N ARG A 293 -9.81 19.37 17.69
CA ARG A 293 -9.14 20.24 18.66
C ARG A 293 -7.63 20.01 18.67
N VAL A 294 -6.87 21.10 18.58
CA VAL A 294 -5.39 21.09 18.62
C VAL A 294 -4.83 21.74 19.89
N ASP A 295 -5.51 22.73 20.44
CA ASP A 295 -5.07 23.42 21.64
C ASP A 295 -5.47 22.67 22.91
N GLY A 296 -4.61 22.69 23.93
CA GLY A 296 -4.77 21.89 25.14
C GLY A 296 -4.41 20.42 24.97
N GLU A 297 -3.89 20.03 23.81
CA GLU A 297 -3.60 18.63 23.46
C GLU A 297 -2.09 18.32 23.45
N ALA A 298 -1.78 17.05 23.68
CA ALA A 298 -0.48 16.45 23.37
C ALA A 298 -0.55 15.58 22.12
N PHE A 299 0.58 15.48 21.39
CA PHE A 299 0.72 14.74 20.15
C PHE A 299 2.01 13.90 20.15
N ASN A 300 1.88 12.58 20.09
CA ASN A 300 2.96 11.64 19.83
C ASN A 300 3.43 11.80 18.38
N ILE A 301 4.73 12.00 18.20
CA ILE A 301 5.34 12.16 16.89
C ILE A 301 6.36 11.04 16.68
N THR A 302 6.06 10.21 15.69
CA THR A 302 6.87 9.09 15.26
C THR A 302 7.14 9.19 13.76
N ASN A 303 8.01 8.32 13.25
CA ASN A 303 8.21 8.15 11.81
C ASN A 303 7.11 7.29 11.15
N ASP A 304 6.08 6.89 11.92
CA ASP A 304 4.99 6.01 11.50
C ASP A 304 5.43 4.67 10.90
N ALA A 305 6.67 4.30 11.22
CA ALA A 305 7.36 3.11 10.77
C ALA A 305 8.33 2.71 11.90
N PRO A 306 7.84 2.10 12.99
CA PRO A 306 8.72 1.57 14.00
C PRO A 306 9.64 0.53 13.33
N VAL A 307 10.82 0.26 13.88
CA VAL A 307 11.78 -0.71 13.33
C VAL A 307 12.37 -1.55 14.45
N TYR A 308 12.91 -2.73 14.14
CA TYR A 308 13.58 -3.54 15.16
C TYR A 308 14.81 -2.84 15.72
N PHE A 309 14.94 -2.90 17.05
CA PHE A 309 15.92 -2.12 17.79
C PHE A 309 17.37 -2.31 17.29
N TRP A 310 17.79 -3.56 17.06
CA TRP A 310 19.15 -3.87 16.60
C TRP A 310 19.32 -3.74 15.09
N ASP A 311 18.26 -3.83 14.29
CA ASP A 311 18.35 -3.61 12.84
C ASP A 311 18.72 -2.17 12.52
N MET A 312 18.16 -1.20 13.24
CA MET A 312 18.57 0.21 13.14
C MET A 312 20.07 0.39 13.38
N THR A 313 20.60 -0.28 14.40
CA THR A 313 22.02 -0.19 14.77
C THR A 313 22.92 -0.86 13.73
N ARG A 314 22.53 -2.04 13.22
CA ARG A 314 23.27 -2.75 12.15
C ARG A 314 23.24 -1.99 10.83
N ALA A 315 22.11 -1.39 10.47
CA ALA A 315 22.00 -0.58 9.25
C ALA A 315 22.94 0.63 9.31
N ALA A 316 23.05 1.29 10.47
CA ALA A 316 24.02 2.36 10.66
C ALA A 316 25.48 1.87 10.51
N TRP A 317 25.81 0.69 11.04
CA TRP A 317 27.15 0.09 10.86
C TRP A 317 27.44 -0.28 9.41
N ALA A 318 26.45 -0.83 8.70
CA ALA A 318 26.56 -1.20 7.30
C ALA A 318 26.84 0.04 6.42
N LEU A 319 26.21 1.18 6.70
CA LEU A 319 26.50 2.46 6.04
C LEU A 319 27.95 2.92 6.27
N THR A 320 28.61 2.48 7.35
CA THR A 320 30.05 2.68 7.59
C THR A 320 30.96 1.58 7.03
N GLY A 321 30.42 0.62 6.27
CA GLY A 321 31.16 -0.51 5.71
C GLY A 321 31.34 -1.70 6.67
N LYS A 322 30.67 -1.70 7.83
CA LYS A 322 30.74 -2.78 8.82
C LYS A 322 29.48 -3.62 8.81
N VAL A 323 29.43 -4.59 7.90
CA VAL A 323 28.29 -5.49 7.74
C VAL A 323 28.36 -6.64 8.74
N VAL A 324 27.26 -6.88 9.45
CA VAL A 324 27.05 -8.05 10.32
C VAL A 324 25.81 -8.77 9.82
N GLU A 325 26.02 -9.93 9.20
CA GLU A 325 24.93 -10.73 8.63
C GLU A 325 24.11 -11.42 9.75
N PRO A 326 22.80 -11.66 9.58
CA PRO A 326 21.95 -12.26 10.61
C PRO A 326 22.49 -13.58 11.18
N HIS A 327 23.05 -14.45 10.33
CA HIS A 327 23.64 -15.74 10.75
C HIS A 327 24.93 -15.61 11.58
N GLN A 328 25.54 -14.43 11.61
CA GLN A 328 26.75 -14.14 12.39
C GLN A 328 26.42 -13.63 13.80
N VAL A 329 25.15 -13.33 14.07
CA VAL A 329 24.70 -12.75 15.34
C VAL A 329 24.73 -13.80 16.44
N TRP A 330 25.31 -13.42 17.58
CA TRP A 330 25.27 -14.16 18.84
C TRP A 330 24.21 -13.53 19.72
N GLU A 331 23.04 -14.14 19.68
CA GLU A 331 21.92 -13.77 20.53
C GLU A 331 22.22 -14.13 21.99
N LEU A 332 22.11 -13.15 22.88
CA LEU A 332 22.22 -13.33 24.32
C LEU A 332 20.82 -13.15 24.93
N PRO A 333 20.15 -14.24 25.35
CA PRO A 333 18.78 -14.17 25.84
C PRO A 333 18.64 -13.25 27.05
N GLU A 334 17.55 -12.47 27.10
CA GLU A 334 17.25 -11.55 28.22
C GLU A 334 17.27 -12.28 29.58
N ALA A 335 16.68 -13.48 29.63
CA ALA A 335 16.61 -14.32 30.83
C ALA A 335 17.99 -14.70 31.39
N LEU A 336 19.02 -14.78 30.55
CA LEU A 336 20.41 -15.04 30.97
C LEU A 336 21.11 -13.73 31.38
N LEU A 337 20.87 -12.65 30.62
CA LEU A 337 21.52 -11.35 30.83
C LEU A 337 21.02 -10.63 32.09
N GLY A 338 19.77 -10.82 32.50
CA GLY A 338 19.21 -10.22 33.72
C GLY A 338 20.02 -10.58 34.98
N PRO A 339 20.20 -11.88 35.30
CA PRO A 339 21.05 -12.32 36.41
C PRO A 339 22.50 -11.83 36.29
N ILE A 340 23.10 -11.87 35.07
CA ILE A 340 24.47 -11.40 34.82
C ILE A 340 24.60 -9.90 35.13
N GLY A 341 23.65 -9.09 34.66
CA GLY A 341 23.58 -7.66 34.98
C GLY A 341 23.48 -7.44 36.49
N GLY A 342 22.65 -8.23 37.19
CA GLY A 342 22.54 -8.19 38.64
C GLY A 342 23.83 -8.53 39.40
N ILE A 343 24.58 -9.52 38.92
CA ILE A 343 25.88 -9.87 39.49
C ILE A 343 26.89 -8.75 39.21
N ALA A 344 26.93 -8.21 38.00
CA ALA A 344 27.82 -7.11 37.63
C ALA A 344 27.54 -5.85 38.47
N GLU A 345 26.28 -5.53 38.72
CA GLU A 345 25.85 -4.43 39.59
C GLU A 345 26.33 -4.65 41.03
N THR A 346 26.18 -5.87 41.55
CA THR A 346 26.59 -6.22 42.91
C THR A 346 28.10 -6.13 43.08
N VAL A 347 28.87 -6.73 42.16
CA VAL A 347 30.33 -6.77 42.22
C VAL A 347 30.95 -5.39 42.04
N MET A 348 30.53 -4.64 41.02
CA MET A 348 31.05 -3.29 40.77
C MET A 348 30.57 -2.30 41.83
N GLY A 349 29.36 -2.48 42.35
CA GLY A 349 28.81 -1.69 43.45
C GLY A 349 29.63 -1.79 44.74
N ILE A 350 30.15 -2.99 45.07
CA ILE A 350 31.10 -3.19 46.18
C ILE A 350 32.38 -2.35 45.97
N CYS A 351 32.78 -2.12 44.72
CA CYS A 351 33.92 -1.27 44.36
C CYS A 351 33.55 0.21 44.14
N GLY A 352 32.31 0.63 44.41
CA GLY A 352 31.83 1.99 44.17
C GLY A 352 31.75 2.38 42.68
N LYS A 353 31.69 1.41 41.77
CA LYS A 353 31.62 1.62 40.31
C LYS A 353 30.28 1.11 39.76
N THR A 354 29.80 1.70 38.68
CA THR A 354 28.63 1.21 37.93
C THR A 354 29.08 0.38 36.73
N PRO A 355 28.53 -0.83 36.51
CA PRO A 355 28.86 -1.63 35.33
C PRO A 355 28.22 -1.04 34.07
N ARG A 356 28.79 -1.35 32.89
CA ARG A 356 28.20 -0.96 31.58
C ARG A 356 26.93 -1.76 31.26
N LEU A 357 26.88 -3.03 31.68
CA LEU A 357 25.72 -3.89 31.56
C LEU A 357 24.98 -3.90 32.91
N THR A 358 23.80 -3.29 32.94
CA THR A 358 22.90 -3.25 34.10
C THR A 358 21.62 -4.02 33.76
N ARG A 359 20.84 -4.46 34.76
CA ARG A 359 19.51 -5.07 34.50
C ARG A 359 18.64 -4.12 33.69
N ARG A 360 18.74 -2.82 33.99
CA ARG A 360 18.04 -1.77 33.26
C ARG A 360 18.48 -1.68 31.80
N THR A 361 19.78 -1.68 31.51
CA THR A 361 20.29 -1.66 30.12
C THR A 361 19.80 -2.87 29.35
N VAL A 362 19.82 -4.05 29.96
CA VAL A 362 19.28 -5.29 29.36
C VAL A 362 17.81 -5.10 29.01
N ARG A 363 16.97 -4.70 29.97
CA ARG A 363 15.54 -4.52 29.74
C ARG A 363 15.26 -3.47 28.67
N TYR A 364 15.95 -2.33 28.71
CA TYR A 364 15.80 -1.26 27.70
C TYR A 364 16.16 -1.70 26.29
N SER A 365 17.11 -2.61 26.13
CA SER A 365 17.52 -3.09 24.80
C SER A 365 16.62 -4.21 24.28
N CYS A 366 15.88 -4.89 25.15
CA CYS A 366 15.00 -6.01 24.80
C CYS A 366 13.51 -5.66 24.78
N MET A 367 13.10 -4.50 25.33
CA MET A 367 11.68 -4.12 25.39
C MET A 367 11.17 -3.50 24.09
N THR A 368 9.90 -3.78 23.78
CA THR A 368 9.15 -3.16 22.66
C THR A 368 8.61 -1.80 23.10
N ARG A 369 8.84 -0.74 22.31
CA ARG A 369 8.38 0.63 22.57
C ARG A 369 8.06 1.38 21.28
N TYR A 370 6.79 1.41 20.90
CA TYR A 370 6.32 2.29 19.84
C TYR A 370 4.96 2.91 20.14
N TYR A 371 4.68 4.03 19.48
CA TYR A 371 3.58 4.95 19.79
C TYR A 371 2.75 5.23 18.53
N SER A 372 1.42 5.35 18.68
CA SER A 372 0.56 5.85 17.60
C SER A 372 0.80 7.35 17.42
N CYS A 373 0.86 7.80 16.15
CA CYS A 373 0.84 9.22 15.80
C CYS A 373 -0.47 9.63 15.08
N ASP A 374 -1.52 8.83 15.16
CA ASP A 374 -2.77 9.03 14.40
C ASP A 374 -3.51 10.30 14.80
N LYS A 375 -3.40 10.70 16.07
CA LYS A 375 -3.90 12.00 16.54
C LYS A 375 -3.17 13.17 15.87
N ALA A 376 -1.86 13.06 15.66
CA ALA A 376 -1.10 14.08 14.93
C ALA A 376 -1.48 14.10 13.44
N LYS A 377 -1.67 12.93 12.81
CA LYS A 377 -2.13 12.84 11.42
C LYS A 377 -3.47 13.53 11.22
N SER A 378 -4.46 13.14 12.02
CA SER A 378 -5.84 13.63 11.91
C SER A 378 -5.98 15.12 12.27
N ARG A 379 -5.34 15.59 13.34
CA ARG A 379 -5.58 16.96 13.85
C ARG A 379 -4.56 17.99 13.38
N LEU A 380 -3.31 17.60 13.16
CA LEU A 380 -2.28 18.51 12.65
C LEU A 380 -2.16 18.48 11.12
N GLY A 381 -2.54 17.35 10.50
CA GLY A 381 -2.18 17.02 9.11
C GLY A 381 -0.74 16.52 9.02
N TYR A 382 -0.21 15.92 10.09
CA TYR A 382 1.15 15.39 10.12
C TYR A 382 1.27 14.13 9.27
N THR A 383 2.32 14.05 8.47
CA THR A 383 2.77 12.81 7.82
C THR A 383 4.29 12.87 7.73
N PRO A 384 5.03 11.81 8.10
CA PRO A 384 6.48 11.77 7.95
C PRO A 384 6.88 12.00 6.48
N ILE A 385 7.76 12.96 6.23
CA ILE A 385 8.22 13.27 4.87
C ILE A 385 9.48 12.50 4.52
N VAL A 386 10.37 12.31 5.50
CA VAL A 386 11.62 11.56 5.34
C VAL A 386 11.46 10.19 6.01
N SER A 387 11.72 9.11 5.25
CA SER A 387 11.62 7.74 5.77
C SER A 387 12.73 7.45 6.80
N VAL A 388 12.62 6.33 7.52
CA VAL A 388 13.62 5.93 8.51
C VAL A 388 14.99 5.69 7.83
N GLU A 389 14.95 5.05 6.66
CA GLU A 389 16.10 4.71 5.83
C GLU A 389 16.84 5.96 5.36
N GLU A 390 16.11 6.89 4.75
CA GLU A 390 16.68 8.14 4.26
C GLU A 390 17.24 8.98 5.42
N GLY A 391 16.49 9.07 6.52
CA GLY A 391 16.95 9.76 7.73
C GLY A 391 18.24 9.14 8.29
N LEU A 392 18.39 7.82 8.21
CA LEU A 392 19.57 7.10 8.69
C LEU A 392 20.78 7.36 7.80
N ALA A 393 20.59 7.31 6.48
CA ALA A 393 21.62 7.66 5.51
C ALA A 393 22.10 9.11 5.73
N ARG A 394 21.17 10.06 5.91
CA ARG A 394 21.49 11.46 6.24
C ARG A 394 22.32 11.59 7.51
N ALA A 395 21.87 10.97 8.60
CA ALA A 395 22.53 11.03 9.90
C ALA A 395 23.94 10.43 9.88
N VAL A 396 24.09 9.25 9.26
CA VAL A 396 25.38 8.56 9.14
C VAL A 396 26.32 9.29 8.21
N GLY A 397 25.83 9.74 7.04
CA GLY A 397 26.63 10.51 6.09
C GLY A 397 27.21 11.78 6.73
N TYR A 398 26.38 12.53 7.45
CA TYR A 398 26.83 13.69 8.23
C TYR A 398 27.93 13.32 9.24
N GLY A 399 27.75 12.22 9.99
CA GLY A 399 28.70 11.77 11.00
C GLY A 399 30.05 11.36 10.41
N VAL A 400 30.03 10.56 9.34
CA VAL A 400 31.21 10.07 8.62
C VAL A 400 32.02 11.24 8.05
N GLU A 401 31.35 12.15 7.35
CA GLU A 401 32.03 13.27 6.71
C GLU A 401 32.61 14.25 7.74
N ARG A 402 31.90 14.50 8.84
CA ARG A 402 32.41 15.33 9.94
C ARG A 402 33.69 14.73 10.54
N GLU A 403 33.72 13.43 10.78
CA GLU A 403 34.92 12.76 11.32
C GLU A 403 36.08 12.77 10.32
N ARG A 404 35.80 12.64 9.02
CA ARG A 404 36.81 12.79 7.96
C ARG A 404 37.47 14.18 8.02
N GLN A 405 36.66 15.23 8.09
CA GLN A 405 37.13 16.62 8.17
C GLN A 405 37.90 16.92 9.47
N GLU A 406 37.48 16.36 10.60
CA GLU A 406 38.19 16.50 11.88
C GLU A 406 39.50 15.70 11.93
N GLY A 407 39.54 14.51 11.33
CA GLY A 407 40.74 13.68 11.21
C GLY A 407 41.84 14.34 10.39
N GLN A 408 41.47 14.98 9.27
CA GLN A 408 42.37 15.79 8.44
C GLN A 408 43.00 16.97 9.21
N LYS A 409 42.25 17.58 10.14
CA LYS A 409 42.74 18.69 10.99
C LYS A 409 43.68 18.23 12.12
N LYS A 410 43.56 16.99 12.60
CA LYS A 410 44.27 16.47 13.79
C LYS A 410 45.42 15.48 13.48
N GLY A 411 45.71 15.21 12.20
CA GLY A 411 46.78 14.31 11.78
C GLY A 411 46.65 12.86 12.29
N HIS A 412 45.44 12.44 12.68
CA HIS A 412 45.12 11.09 13.15
C HIS A 412 44.54 10.24 12.00
N LYS A 413 44.74 8.92 12.07
CA LYS A 413 44.09 7.96 11.15
C LYS A 413 42.57 8.18 11.17
N SER A 414 42.02 8.59 10.02
CA SER A 414 40.59 8.65 9.76
C SER A 414 39.98 7.25 9.89
N ILE A 415 38.66 7.17 10.11
CA ILE A 415 37.93 5.90 9.97
C ILE A 415 38.19 5.35 8.57
N ASP A 416 38.73 4.13 8.52
CA ASP A 416 38.98 3.40 7.28
C ASP A 416 37.63 3.01 6.67
N CYS A 417 37.25 3.68 5.59
CA CYS A 417 36.05 3.42 4.80
C CYS A 417 36.39 2.71 3.48
N SER A 418 37.46 1.91 3.44
CA SER A 418 37.82 1.16 2.23
C SER A 418 36.74 0.12 1.87
N ILE A 419 36.45 0.09 0.56
CA ILE A 419 35.21 -0.36 -0.07
C ILE A 419 35.25 -1.86 -0.38
N HIS A 420 34.20 -2.61 -0.03
CA HIS A 420 33.88 -3.92 -0.63
C HIS A 420 32.55 -3.84 -1.40
N THR A 421 32.66 -3.88 -2.73
CA THR A 421 31.61 -3.65 -3.74
C THR A 421 30.78 -4.89 -4.11
N GLU A 422 30.36 -5.72 -3.16
CA GLU A 422 29.66 -6.99 -3.50
C GLU A 422 28.29 -7.21 -2.85
N SER A 423 27.68 -6.23 -2.18
CA SER A 423 26.30 -6.39 -1.68
C SER A 423 25.42 -5.19 -2.01
N ASN A 424 24.23 -5.49 -2.53
CA ASN A 424 23.28 -4.51 -3.04
C ASN A 424 22.55 -3.84 -1.86
N ILE A 425 22.57 -2.51 -1.81
CA ILE A 425 22.04 -1.74 -0.67
C ILE A 425 20.53 -1.99 -0.45
N MET A 426 19.81 -2.38 -1.51
CA MET A 426 18.39 -2.70 -1.51
C MET A 426 18.04 -3.96 -0.70
N ASP A 427 18.96 -4.93 -0.58
CA ASP A 427 18.74 -6.13 0.23
C ASP A 427 18.78 -5.82 1.75
N TYR A 428 19.37 -4.69 2.13
CA TYR A 428 19.50 -4.26 3.53
C TYR A 428 18.33 -3.38 4.00
N TYR A 429 17.73 -2.57 3.12
CA TYR A 429 16.50 -1.83 3.45
C TYR A 429 15.32 -2.78 3.77
N ALA A 430 15.34 -3.99 3.21
CA ALA A 430 14.39 -5.05 3.57
C ALA A 430 14.54 -5.59 5.01
N ALA A 431 15.66 -5.32 5.71
CA ALA A 431 15.94 -5.81 7.07
C ALA A 431 15.52 -4.85 8.19
N LEU A 432 15.19 -3.59 7.88
CA LEU A 432 14.72 -2.61 8.87
C LEU A 432 13.21 -2.71 9.15
N ASN A 433 12.48 -3.49 8.35
CA ASN A 433 11.04 -3.62 8.44
C ASN A 433 10.64 -4.64 9.54
N PRO A 434 9.77 -4.27 10.50
CA PRO A 434 9.49 -5.14 11.64
C PRO A 434 8.22 -5.97 11.47
N ASN A 435 8.42 -7.25 11.23
CA ASN A 435 7.36 -8.24 11.22
C ASN A 435 7.91 -9.58 11.71
N PRO A 436 7.65 -10.04 12.95
CA PRO A 436 8.17 -11.34 13.39
C PRO A 436 7.31 -12.38 12.68
N PRO A 437 7.85 -13.01 11.62
CA PRO A 437 8.44 -14.33 11.77
C PRO A 437 9.58 -14.55 10.76
N TYR A 438 10.63 -13.72 10.74
CA TYR A 438 11.59 -13.77 9.62
C TYR A 438 12.31 -15.10 9.42
N MET A 439 12.62 -15.90 10.45
CA MET A 439 13.30 -17.17 10.20
C MET A 439 12.34 -18.22 9.62
N PHE A 440 11.13 -18.34 10.18
CA PHE A 440 10.11 -19.25 9.67
C PHE A 440 9.58 -18.78 8.31
N ARG A 441 9.32 -17.47 8.13
CA ARG A 441 8.93 -16.84 6.85
C ARG A 441 10.04 -16.95 5.80
N ARG A 442 11.32 -16.78 6.13
CA ARG A 442 12.42 -16.99 5.15
C ARG A 442 12.57 -18.46 4.79
N ILE A 443 12.45 -19.39 5.74
CA ILE A 443 12.46 -20.83 5.45
C ILE A 443 11.23 -21.21 4.62
N LEU A 444 10.05 -20.70 4.96
CA LEU A 444 8.80 -20.92 4.26
C LEU A 444 8.90 -20.36 2.83
N LEU A 445 9.27 -19.07 2.68
CA LEU A 445 9.49 -18.43 1.38
C LEU A 445 10.56 -19.15 0.57
N LEU A 446 11.68 -19.58 1.17
CA LEU A 446 12.74 -20.34 0.50
C LEU A 446 12.25 -21.73 0.07
N LEU A 447 11.49 -22.43 0.92
CA LEU A 447 10.86 -23.71 0.58
C LEU A 447 9.83 -23.55 -0.54
N PHE A 448 8.98 -22.53 -0.50
CA PHE A 448 8.06 -22.16 -1.58
C PHE A 448 8.80 -21.78 -2.87
N TRP A 449 9.93 -21.08 -2.75
CA TRP A 449 10.84 -20.80 -3.87
C TRP A 449 11.37 -22.08 -4.50
N LEU A 450 11.76 -23.06 -3.67
CA LEU A 450 12.18 -24.37 -4.14
C LEU A 450 11.04 -25.10 -4.86
N ILE A 451 9.75 -24.87 -4.55
CA ILE A 451 8.61 -25.46 -5.29
C ILE A 451 8.59 -24.99 -6.74
N GLY A 452 8.85 -23.70 -6.96
CA GLY A 452 8.82 -23.08 -8.29
C GLY A 452 10.02 -23.41 -9.19
N LEU A 453 11.08 -24.03 -8.64
CA LEU A 453 12.23 -24.51 -9.40
C LEU A 453 11.89 -25.80 -10.17
N PRO A 454 12.11 -25.85 -11.50
CA PRO A 454 11.75 -27.00 -12.33
C PRO A 454 12.57 -28.24 -11.97
N ALA A 455 11.91 -29.39 -11.86
CA ALA A 455 12.53 -30.71 -11.88
C ALA A 455 12.77 -31.09 -13.36
N SER A 456 13.83 -30.54 -13.97
CA SER A 456 14.24 -30.78 -15.35
C SER A 456 13.13 -30.77 -16.41
N THR A 457 12.89 -29.61 -17.03
CA THR A 457 12.72 -29.44 -18.49
C THR A 457 12.69 -27.94 -18.77
N ALA A 458 13.27 -27.56 -19.91
CA ALA A 458 13.45 -26.18 -20.31
C ALA A 458 12.10 -25.57 -20.73
N ASP A 459 11.46 -24.82 -19.83
CA ASP A 459 10.49 -23.80 -20.26
C ASP A 459 11.30 -22.64 -20.84
N LYS A 460 11.44 -22.66 -22.18
CA LYS A 460 12.09 -21.59 -22.92
C LYS A 460 11.20 -20.33 -22.84
N PRO A 461 11.76 -19.13 -22.61
CA PRO A 461 11.01 -17.88 -22.76
C PRO A 461 10.42 -17.80 -24.17
N LEU A 462 9.24 -17.17 -24.33
CA LEU A 462 8.47 -17.00 -25.58
C LEU A 462 9.33 -17.21 -26.83
N TYR A 463 9.39 -18.44 -27.33
CA TYR A 463 10.27 -18.78 -28.45
C TYR A 463 9.62 -18.25 -29.73
N GLY A 464 9.97 -17.03 -30.12
CA GLY A 464 9.51 -16.42 -31.37
C GLY A 464 9.04 -14.97 -31.29
N SER A 465 8.65 -14.44 -30.12
CA SER A 465 8.33 -13.01 -30.01
C SER A 465 9.59 -12.17 -30.16
N LYS A 466 9.49 -11.07 -30.90
CA LYS A 466 10.61 -10.12 -30.97
C LYS A 466 10.64 -9.35 -29.66
N ASP A 467 11.75 -9.39 -28.93
CA ASP A 467 11.96 -8.45 -27.82
C ASP A 467 12.12 -7.04 -28.44
N GLY A 468 11.36 -6.08 -27.94
CA GLY A 468 11.51 -4.68 -28.31
C GLY A 468 12.89 -4.16 -27.89
N ILE A 469 13.42 -3.18 -28.62
CA ILE A 469 14.72 -2.59 -28.30
C ILE A 469 14.49 -1.33 -27.44
N PRO A 470 14.85 -1.32 -26.14
CA PRO A 470 14.65 -0.16 -25.29
C PRO A 470 15.46 1.05 -25.77
N GLY A 471 14.89 2.25 -25.60
CA GLY A 471 15.55 3.51 -25.96
C GLY A 471 15.56 3.83 -27.46
N ILE A 472 14.90 3.02 -28.29
CA ILE A 472 14.77 3.25 -29.73
C ILE A 472 13.30 3.41 -30.09
N ASP A 473 12.98 4.53 -30.73
CA ASP A 473 11.64 4.78 -31.27
C ASP A 473 11.27 3.73 -32.32
N ALA A 474 10.03 3.25 -32.28
CA ALA A 474 9.53 2.24 -33.19
C ALA A 474 8.06 2.48 -33.55
N SER A 475 7.60 1.89 -34.66
CA SER A 475 6.23 2.05 -35.15
C SER A 475 5.55 0.69 -35.34
N PHE A 476 4.29 0.63 -34.94
CA PHE A 476 3.44 -0.56 -34.95
C PHE A 476 2.05 -0.21 -35.48
N ASP A 477 1.29 -1.22 -35.88
CA ASP A 477 -0.12 -1.03 -36.19
C ASP A 477 -0.90 -0.68 -34.92
N TYR A 478 -0.69 -1.48 -33.88
CA TYR A 478 -1.29 -1.28 -32.57
C TYR A 478 -0.23 -1.25 -31.46
N VAL A 479 -0.42 -0.36 -30.49
CA VAL A 479 0.37 -0.34 -29.25
C VAL A 479 -0.58 -0.63 -28.10
N VAL A 480 -0.39 -1.77 -27.44
CA VAL A 480 -1.17 -2.24 -26.29
C VAL A 480 -0.38 -1.99 -25.01
N VAL A 481 -0.93 -1.20 -24.08
CA VAL A 481 -0.26 -0.77 -22.84
C VAL A 481 -0.85 -1.48 -21.63
N GLY A 482 -0.13 -2.45 -21.10
CA GLY A 482 -0.51 -3.33 -20.00
C GLY A 482 -0.62 -4.78 -20.48
N GLY A 483 0.30 -5.63 -20.05
CA GLY A 483 0.38 -7.05 -20.36
C GLY A 483 -0.47 -7.94 -19.45
N GLY A 484 -1.67 -7.46 -19.06
CA GLY A 484 -2.57 -8.16 -18.16
C GLY A 484 -3.49 -9.20 -18.84
N ASN A 485 -4.54 -9.61 -18.13
CA ASN A 485 -5.56 -10.55 -18.61
C ASN A 485 -6.15 -10.14 -19.97
N ALA A 486 -6.58 -8.88 -20.10
CA ALA A 486 -7.13 -8.35 -21.35
C ALA A 486 -6.05 -8.05 -22.38
N GLY A 487 -4.97 -7.37 -21.98
CA GLY A 487 -3.94 -6.89 -22.91
C GLY A 487 -3.21 -7.99 -23.67
N VAL A 488 -2.82 -9.08 -22.99
CA VAL A 488 -2.22 -10.25 -23.66
C VAL A 488 -3.19 -10.87 -24.65
N THR A 489 -4.44 -11.09 -24.23
CA THR A 489 -5.49 -11.66 -25.07
C THR A 489 -5.68 -10.82 -26.34
N LEU A 490 -5.85 -9.51 -26.18
CA LEU A 490 -6.06 -8.58 -27.28
C LEU A 490 -4.86 -8.54 -28.23
N ALA A 491 -3.65 -8.38 -27.70
CA ALA A 491 -2.43 -8.29 -28.50
C ALA A 491 -2.19 -9.57 -29.31
N ALA A 492 -2.41 -10.75 -28.71
CA ALA A 492 -2.31 -12.02 -29.40
C ALA A 492 -3.35 -12.14 -30.53
N ARG A 493 -4.63 -11.80 -30.28
CA ARG A 493 -5.68 -11.87 -31.31
C ARG A 493 -5.43 -10.92 -32.48
N LEU A 494 -4.90 -9.73 -32.23
CA LEU A 494 -4.52 -8.79 -33.30
C LEU A 494 -3.33 -9.33 -34.10
N ALA A 495 -2.28 -9.82 -33.43
CA ALA A 495 -1.11 -10.39 -34.10
C ALA A 495 -1.43 -11.71 -34.86
N GLU A 496 -2.44 -12.49 -34.43
CA GLU A 496 -2.96 -13.64 -35.20
C GLU A 496 -3.52 -13.25 -36.58
N GLN A 497 -3.85 -11.96 -36.80
CA GLN A 497 -4.26 -11.40 -38.09
C GLN A 497 -3.10 -10.72 -38.84
N SER A 498 -1.85 -10.99 -38.43
CA SER A 498 -0.63 -10.43 -39.02
C SER A 498 -0.47 -8.92 -38.87
N PHE A 499 -1.19 -8.28 -37.95
CA PHE A 499 -0.88 -6.91 -37.53
C PHE A 499 0.45 -6.88 -36.76
N ASN A 500 1.23 -5.82 -36.94
CA ASN A 500 2.41 -5.56 -36.13
C ASN A 500 1.98 -4.92 -34.81
N VAL A 501 2.20 -5.61 -33.69
CA VAL A 501 1.68 -5.19 -32.39
C VAL A 501 2.83 -5.01 -31.40
N ALA A 502 2.87 -3.88 -30.70
CA ALA A 502 3.68 -3.73 -29.50
C ALA A 502 2.85 -4.04 -28.26
N LEU A 503 3.34 -4.93 -27.40
CA LEU A 503 2.79 -5.17 -26.07
C LEU A 503 3.75 -4.60 -25.02
N VAL A 504 3.30 -3.60 -24.28
CA VAL A 504 4.09 -2.91 -23.25
C VAL A 504 3.65 -3.40 -21.87
N GLU A 505 4.57 -3.87 -21.05
CA GLU A 505 4.31 -4.34 -19.69
C GLU A 505 5.38 -3.84 -18.72
N ALA A 506 4.95 -3.25 -17.61
CA ALA A 506 5.81 -2.64 -16.61
C ALA A 506 6.61 -3.65 -15.77
N GLY A 507 6.16 -4.90 -15.72
CA GLY A 507 6.82 -6.03 -15.08
C GLY A 507 7.46 -7.02 -16.06
N GLY A 508 8.00 -8.10 -15.48
CA GLY A 508 8.60 -9.23 -16.20
C GLY A 508 7.71 -10.47 -16.19
N PHE A 509 8.31 -11.63 -16.39
CA PHE A 509 7.65 -12.93 -16.26
C PHE A 509 7.54 -13.32 -14.79
N TYR A 510 6.33 -13.64 -14.32
CA TYR A 510 6.12 -14.03 -12.93
C TYR A 510 6.75 -15.38 -12.63
N GLU A 511 6.86 -16.28 -13.61
CA GLU A 511 7.50 -17.58 -13.46
C GLU A 511 8.98 -17.49 -13.11
N ILE A 512 9.61 -16.35 -13.42
CA ILE A 512 11.02 -16.04 -13.15
C ILE A 512 11.14 -15.16 -11.91
N ASN A 513 10.38 -14.07 -11.86
CA ASN A 513 10.50 -13.06 -10.80
C ASN A 513 9.87 -13.53 -9.49
N TYR A 514 8.83 -14.34 -9.55
CA TYR A 514 8.16 -14.93 -8.39
C TYR A 514 7.56 -16.32 -8.72
N PRO A 515 8.42 -17.35 -8.88
CA PRO A 515 8.00 -18.70 -9.26
C PRO A 515 6.85 -19.32 -8.42
N PRO A 516 6.70 -19.06 -7.11
CA PRO A 516 5.59 -19.59 -6.32
C PRO A 516 4.20 -19.24 -6.86
N ALA A 517 4.02 -18.11 -7.56
CA ALA A 517 2.73 -17.74 -8.12
C ALA A 517 2.17 -18.75 -9.14
N LYS A 518 2.99 -19.65 -9.70
CA LYS A 518 2.54 -20.77 -10.53
C LYS A 518 1.72 -21.82 -9.76
N VAL A 519 1.94 -21.93 -8.45
CA VAL A 519 1.43 -23.02 -7.62
C VAL A 519 0.16 -22.57 -6.92
N PRO A 520 -0.99 -23.26 -7.13
CA PRO A 520 -2.26 -22.89 -6.50
C PRO A 520 -2.18 -22.70 -4.99
N GLY A 521 -1.60 -23.65 -4.25
CA GLY A 521 -1.51 -23.56 -2.79
C GLY A 521 -0.59 -22.46 -2.24
N ALA A 522 0.10 -21.71 -3.11
CA ALA A 522 0.99 -20.62 -2.72
C ALA A 522 0.40 -19.21 -2.95
N VAL A 523 -0.83 -19.09 -3.49
CA VAL A 523 -1.43 -17.78 -3.83
C VAL A 523 -1.64 -16.85 -2.66
N GLY A 524 -1.85 -17.39 -1.45
CA GLY A 524 -2.03 -16.56 -0.24
C GLY A 524 -0.75 -15.87 0.23
N ILE A 525 0.43 -16.24 -0.30
CA ILE A 525 1.71 -15.69 0.15
C ILE A 525 1.90 -14.27 -0.39
N GLY A 526 2.01 -13.30 0.51
CA GLY A 526 2.18 -11.89 0.15
C GLY A 526 0.85 -11.15 -0.05
N THR A 527 -0.29 -11.86 0.05
CA THR A 527 -1.61 -11.23 0.23
C THR A 527 -1.73 -10.71 1.66
N GLY A 528 -2.47 -9.62 1.89
CA GLY A 528 -2.67 -9.07 3.23
C GLY A 528 -3.01 -7.58 3.22
N THR A 529 -3.65 -7.09 4.28
CA THR A 529 -4.01 -5.67 4.48
C THR A 529 -2.85 -4.85 5.04
N ASP A 530 -1.83 -5.48 5.65
CA ASP A 530 -0.71 -4.78 6.27
C ASP A 530 0.06 -3.95 5.23
N PRO A 531 0.04 -2.61 5.32
CA PRO A 531 0.73 -1.74 4.36
C PRO A 531 2.25 -1.93 4.39
N MET A 532 2.79 -2.42 5.52
CA MET A 532 4.21 -2.66 5.77
C MET A 532 4.64 -4.11 5.51
N ALA A 533 3.73 -5.01 5.13
CA ALA A 533 4.10 -6.38 4.81
C ALA A 533 5.09 -6.43 3.63
N ILE A 534 6.01 -7.40 3.67
CA ILE A 534 6.92 -7.66 2.54
C ILE A 534 6.07 -8.11 1.35
N ARG A 535 6.11 -7.29 0.30
CA ARG A 535 5.38 -7.49 -0.95
C ARG A 535 6.06 -8.56 -1.79
N THR A 536 5.29 -9.19 -2.67
CA THR A 536 5.89 -10.09 -3.66
C THR A 536 6.69 -9.25 -4.68
N PRO A 537 7.75 -9.80 -5.30
CA PRO A 537 8.53 -9.07 -6.32
C PRO A 537 7.72 -8.68 -7.57
N ILE A 538 6.50 -9.20 -7.70
CA ILE A 538 5.60 -8.96 -8.81
C ILE A 538 4.38 -8.14 -8.38
N ASP A 539 4.41 -7.48 -7.23
CA ASP A 539 3.31 -6.63 -6.76
C ASP A 539 3.62 -5.14 -7.00
N TRP A 540 2.61 -4.40 -7.44
CA TRP A 540 2.67 -2.94 -7.57
C TRP A 540 2.77 -2.25 -6.20
N GLY A 541 2.21 -2.87 -5.16
CA GLY A 541 2.25 -2.35 -3.80
C GLY A 541 1.35 -1.14 -3.58
N PHE A 542 0.15 -1.19 -4.16
CA PHE A 542 -0.85 -0.15 -3.95
C PHE A 542 -1.26 -0.07 -2.49
N LEU A 543 -1.35 1.16 -2.00
CA LEU A 543 -2.03 1.47 -0.76
C LEU A 543 -3.35 2.15 -1.12
N VAL A 544 -4.44 1.63 -0.59
CA VAL A 544 -5.79 2.16 -0.83
C VAL A 544 -6.39 2.66 0.46
N ASN A 545 -7.17 3.72 0.37
CA ASN A 545 -7.99 4.16 1.49
C ASN A 545 -9.38 3.48 1.38
N THR A 546 -9.77 2.77 2.43
CA THR A 546 -11.05 2.05 2.48
C THR A 546 -12.27 2.99 2.55
N GLY A 547 -12.07 4.25 2.94
CA GLY A 547 -13.09 5.28 3.07
C GLY A 547 -13.84 5.26 4.40
N PRO A 548 -14.69 6.28 4.67
CA PRO A 548 -15.30 6.49 5.98
C PRO A 548 -16.32 5.41 6.37
N GLY A 549 -16.84 4.65 5.40
CA GLY A 549 -17.73 3.54 5.68
C GLY A 549 -17.03 2.33 6.31
N ALA A 550 -15.71 2.21 6.15
CA ALA A 550 -14.85 1.14 6.64
C ALA A 550 -13.63 1.69 7.41
N ASP A 551 -13.88 2.69 8.25
CA ASP A 551 -12.94 3.32 9.19
C ASP A 551 -11.68 3.95 8.57
N SER A 552 -11.75 4.29 7.28
CA SER A 552 -10.70 5.05 6.54
C SER A 552 -9.30 4.45 6.68
N ARG A 553 -9.22 3.13 6.88
CA ARG A 553 -7.97 2.38 6.97
C ARG A 553 -7.19 2.52 5.67
N THR A 554 -5.87 2.70 5.80
CA THR A 554 -4.94 2.55 4.69
C THR A 554 -4.47 1.11 4.66
N ILE A 555 -4.85 0.38 3.62
CA ILE A 555 -4.52 -1.05 3.49
C ILE A 555 -3.75 -1.31 2.21
N HIS A 556 -2.93 -2.34 2.23
CA HIS A 556 -2.34 -2.90 1.03
C HIS A 556 -3.43 -3.55 0.15
N TYR A 557 -3.39 -3.24 -1.15
CA TYR A 557 -4.22 -3.86 -2.17
C TYR A 557 -3.33 -4.47 -3.24
N GLU A 558 -3.17 -5.80 -3.19
CA GLU A 558 -2.32 -6.50 -4.14
C GLU A 558 -2.80 -6.27 -5.58
N LYS A 559 -1.86 -5.91 -6.46
CA LYS A 559 -2.07 -5.97 -7.90
C LYS A 559 -0.78 -6.41 -8.56
N ALA A 560 -0.86 -7.41 -9.42
CA ALA A 560 0.33 -7.91 -10.10
C ALA A 560 0.91 -6.92 -11.12
N ARG A 561 2.22 -6.74 -11.05
CA ARG A 561 3.15 -6.07 -11.97
C ARG A 561 4.00 -7.12 -12.69
N CYS A 562 3.38 -7.82 -13.63
CA CYS A 562 4.01 -8.84 -14.45
C CYS A 562 3.16 -9.13 -15.69
N LEU A 563 3.75 -9.82 -16.67
CA LEU A 563 2.98 -10.39 -17.77
C LEU A 563 1.97 -11.41 -17.23
N GLY A 564 0.75 -11.33 -17.75
CA GLY A 564 -0.43 -11.99 -17.21
C GLY A 564 -1.25 -11.09 -16.29
N GLY A 565 -0.63 -10.06 -15.68
CA GLY A 565 -1.25 -9.16 -14.71
C GLY A 565 -1.99 -9.94 -13.63
N ALA A 566 -3.22 -9.52 -13.28
CA ALA A 566 -4.00 -10.18 -12.23
C ALA A 566 -4.21 -11.69 -12.47
N SER A 567 -4.27 -12.18 -13.72
CA SER A 567 -4.39 -13.62 -13.98
C SER A 567 -3.17 -14.45 -13.52
N ALA A 568 -2.01 -13.78 -13.35
CA ALA A 568 -0.78 -14.37 -12.85
C ALA A 568 -0.70 -14.49 -11.33
N SER A 569 -1.55 -13.77 -10.56
CA SER A 569 -1.58 -13.85 -9.09
C SER A 569 -2.96 -14.12 -8.47
N ASN A 570 -4.05 -14.11 -9.26
CA ASN A 570 -5.40 -14.36 -8.74
C ASN A 570 -5.58 -15.75 -8.10
N PHE A 571 -6.71 -15.94 -7.42
CA PHE A 571 -7.11 -17.22 -6.84
C PHE A 571 -7.73 -18.19 -7.88
N MET A 572 -7.53 -17.99 -9.18
CA MET A 572 -7.88 -18.91 -10.29
C MET A 572 -9.36 -19.33 -10.45
N LEU A 573 -10.25 -19.02 -9.51
CA LEU A 573 -11.68 -19.34 -9.56
C LEU A 573 -12.36 -18.88 -10.85
N TYR A 574 -12.91 -19.82 -11.61
CA TYR A 574 -13.54 -19.54 -12.90
C TYR A 574 -15.07 -19.73 -12.83
N GLN A 575 -15.78 -18.64 -13.08
CA GLN A 575 -17.25 -18.55 -13.16
C GLN A 575 -17.65 -17.53 -14.24
N ARG A 576 -18.92 -17.49 -14.66
CA ARG A 576 -19.44 -16.50 -15.62
C ARG A 576 -20.63 -15.72 -15.08
N PRO A 577 -20.78 -14.44 -15.47
CA PRO A 577 -21.82 -13.56 -14.95
C PRO A 577 -23.23 -14.05 -15.30
N THR A 578 -24.23 -13.50 -14.61
CA THR A 578 -25.64 -13.87 -14.82
C THR A 578 -26.22 -13.28 -16.11
N ILE A 579 -27.28 -13.88 -16.63
CA ILE A 579 -28.00 -13.36 -17.81
C ILE A 579 -28.48 -11.92 -17.54
N GLY A 580 -29.09 -11.68 -16.38
CA GLY A 580 -29.58 -10.37 -15.97
C GLY A 580 -28.47 -9.33 -15.87
N SER A 581 -27.30 -9.69 -15.33
CA SER A 581 -26.16 -8.76 -15.24
C SER A 581 -25.62 -8.33 -16.60
N MET A 582 -25.55 -9.25 -17.57
CA MET A 582 -25.17 -8.92 -18.95
C MET A 582 -26.24 -8.13 -19.69
N LYS A 583 -27.53 -8.38 -19.38
CA LYS A 583 -28.62 -7.53 -19.86
C LYS A 583 -28.49 -6.10 -19.34
N LEU A 584 -28.25 -5.92 -18.05
CA LEU A 584 -28.05 -4.58 -17.47
C LEU A 584 -26.84 -3.88 -18.13
N TRP A 585 -25.75 -4.61 -18.37
CA TRP A 585 -24.62 -4.07 -19.13
C TRP A 585 -25.07 -3.57 -20.51
N ALA A 586 -25.75 -4.41 -21.30
CA ALA A 586 -26.23 -4.07 -22.63
C ALA A 586 -27.14 -2.82 -22.62
N ASP A 587 -28.03 -2.72 -21.64
CA ASP A 587 -28.95 -1.59 -21.48
C ASP A 587 -28.18 -0.29 -21.13
N LEU A 588 -27.15 -0.36 -20.28
CA LEU A 588 -26.35 0.80 -19.87
C LEU A 588 -25.48 1.37 -20.99
N VAL A 589 -25.05 0.53 -21.92
CA VAL A 589 -24.21 0.95 -23.06
C VAL A 589 -25.00 1.09 -24.37
N ASP A 590 -26.30 0.79 -24.35
CA ASP A 590 -27.21 0.79 -25.51
C ASP A 590 -26.69 -0.10 -26.66
N ASP A 591 -26.33 -1.34 -26.34
CA ASP A 591 -25.77 -2.30 -27.31
C ASP A 591 -26.14 -3.75 -26.97
N GLU A 592 -27.14 -4.28 -27.68
CA GLU A 592 -27.64 -5.65 -27.51
C GLU A 592 -26.59 -6.73 -27.79
N SER A 593 -25.46 -6.40 -28.45
CA SER A 593 -24.38 -7.36 -28.65
C SER A 593 -23.64 -7.74 -27.35
N TYR A 594 -24.01 -7.13 -26.21
CA TYR A 594 -23.59 -7.52 -24.86
C TYR A 594 -24.58 -8.46 -24.15
N LEU A 595 -25.76 -8.73 -24.72
CA LEU A 595 -26.67 -9.73 -24.15
C LEU A 595 -25.98 -11.09 -24.03
N PHE A 596 -26.32 -11.84 -22.98
CA PHE A 596 -25.61 -13.07 -22.61
C PHE A 596 -25.45 -14.03 -23.80
N ASP A 597 -26.52 -14.33 -24.54
CA ASP A 597 -26.47 -15.23 -25.70
C ASP A 597 -25.50 -14.78 -26.80
N ASN A 598 -25.33 -13.47 -26.97
CA ASN A 598 -24.43 -12.89 -27.98
C ASN A 598 -22.97 -12.94 -27.55
N VAL A 599 -22.69 -12.84 -26.24
CA VAL A 599 -21.33 -12.92 -25.68
C VAL A 599 -20.94 -14.32 -25.23
N PHE A 600 -21.89 -15.24 -25.06
CA PHE A 600 -21.64 -16.61 -24.64
C PHE A 600 -20.63 -17.35 -25.52
N PRO A 601 -20.67 -17.25 -26.87
CA PRO A 601 -19.62 -17.81 -27.72
C PRO A 601 -18.22 -17.25 -27.42
N LEU A 602 -18.12 -15.96 -27.04
CA LEU A 602 -16.85 -15.30 -26.71
C LEU A 602 -16.30 -15.77 -25.36
N PHE A 603 -17.17 -16.00 -24.36
CA PHE A 603 -16.78 -16.63 -23.10
C PHE A 603 -16.19 -18.03 -23.29
N LYS A 604 -16.69 -18.79 -24.27
CA LYS A 604 -16.20 -20.14 -24.56
C LYS A 604 -14.91 -20.14 -25.38
N LYS A 605 -14.71 -19.14 -26.24
CA LYS A 605 -13.64 -19.09 -27.25
C LYS A 605 -12.24 -19.26 -26.66
N THR A 606 -11.95 -18.58 -25.55
CA THR A 606 -10.60 -18.56 -24.94
C THR A 606 -10.34 -19.77 -24.03
N ILE A 607 -11.35 -20.58 -23.72
CA ILE A 607 -11.33 -21.53 -22.60
C ILE A 607 -11.21 -22.97 -23.10
N ASN A 608 -10.10 -23.60 -22.75
CA ASN A 608 -9.85 -25.02 -22.94
C ASN A 608 -10.24 -25.79 -21.69
N PHE A 609 -11.47 -26.31 -21.65
CA PHE A 609 -11.96 -27.03 -20.48
C PHE A 609 -11.54 -28.51 -20.48
N THR A 610 -11.09 -29.00 -19.32
CA THR A 610 -10.85 -30.42 -19.06
C THR A 610 -11.68 -30.87 -17.86
N ALA A 611 -12.41 -31.97 -18.02
CA ALA A 611 -13.19 -32.61 -16.97
C ALA A 611 -12.34 -32.93 -15.71
N PRO A 612 -12.95 -32.97 -14.51
CA PRO A 612 -12.24 -33.37 -13.30
C PRO A 612 -11.67 -34.79 -13.46
N ASN A 613 -10.48 -35.03 -12.90
CA ASN A 613 -9.93 -36.38 -12.82
C ASN A 613 -10.58 -37.14 -11.65
N GLU A 614 -11.55 -38.01 -11.97
CA GLU A 614 -12.32 -38.78 -10.98
C GLU A 614 -11.49 -39.84 -10.23
N GLU A 615 -10.31 -40.22 -10.74
CA GLU A 615 -9.42 -41.16 -10.04
C GLU A 615 -8.61 -40.48 -8.93
N LEU A 616 -8.24 -39.20 -9.12
CA LEU A 616 -7.41 -38.45 -8.20
C LEU A 616 -8.22 -37.54 -7.27
N ARG A 617 -9.32 -36.96 -7.76
CA ARG A 617 -10.17 -36.07 -6.97
C ARG A 617 -11.05 -36.87 -6.01
N PRO A 618 -11.19 -36.47 -4.73
CA PRO A 618 -12.05 -37.18 -3.79
C PRO A 618 -13.49 -37.30 -4.29
N ALA A 619 -14.08 -38.50 -4.20
CA ALA A 619 -15.42 -38.77 -4.74
C ALA A 619 -16.52 -37.87 -4.16
N ASN A 620 -16.40 -37.48 -2.89
CA ASN A 620 -17.34 -36.58 -2.20
C ASN A 620 -17.19 -35.10 -2.60
N ALA A 621 -16.13 -34.73 -3.32
CA ALA A 621 -15.86 -33.39 -3.82
C ALA A 621 -15.76 -33.34 -5.36
N THR A 622 -16.06 -34.46 -6.02
CA THR A 622 -16.08 -34.58 -7.49
C THR A 622 -17.43 -34.11 -8.00
N VAL A 623 -17.45 -33.42 -9.14
CA VAL A 623 -18.64 -32.76 -9.66
C VAL A 623 -19.01 -33.22 -11.06
N SER A 624 -20.31 -33.19 -11.36
CA SER A 624 -20.80 -33.16 -12.74
C SER A 624 -20.52 -31.81 -13.38
N TYR A 625 -20.39 -31.76 -14.70
CA TYR A 625 -20.25 -30.50 -15.43
C TYR A 625 -21.15 -30.51 -16.67
N ARG A 626 -21.46 -29.32 -17.18
CA ARG A 626 -22.22 -29.15 -18.41
C ARG A 626 -21.26 -28.96 -19.58
N GLU A 627 -21.15 -29.97 -20.45
CA GLU A 627 -20.15 -29.96 -21.54
C GLU A 627 -20.39 -28.82 -22.55
N ASP A 628 -21.65 -28.51 -22.86
CA ASP A 628 -22.02 -27.45 -23.81
C ASP A 628 -21.76 -26.02 -23.28
N ALA A 629 -21.48 -25.86 -21.99
CA ALA A 629 -21.01 -24.62 -21.40
C ALA A 629 -19.59 -24.25 -21.85
N TYR A 630 -18.87 -25.19 -22.47
CA TYR A 630 -17.52 -25.00 -22.99
C TYR A 630 -17.45 -25.35 -24.48
N GLU A 631 -16.47 -24.78 -25.18
CA GLU A 631 -16.25 -25.11 -26.58
C GLU A 631 -15.26 -26.27 -26.67
N LYS A 632 -15.54 -27.27 -27.50
CA LYS A 632 -14.67 -28.44 -27.66
C LYS A 632 -13.23 -28.08 -28.07
N HIS A 633 -13.08 -26.92 -28.72
CA HIS A 633 -11.80 -26.39 -29.20
C HIS A 633 -11.52 -24.98 -28.68
N GLY A 634 -12.12 -24.58 -27.56
CA GLY A 634 -11.79 -23.32 -26.90
C GLY A 634 -10.33 -23.33 -26.45
N GLN A 635 -9.61 -22.22 -26.66
CA GLN A 635 -8.17 -22.11 -26.46
C GLN A 635 -7.75 -20.62 -26.29
N PRO A 636 -6.71 -20.30 -25.51
CA PRO A 636 -5.71 -21.24 -24.98
C PRO A 636 -5.69 -21.40 -23.45
N VAL A 637 -6.62 -20.78 -22.73
CA VAL A 637 -6.61 -20.78 -21.25
C VAL A 637 -7.20 -22.09 -20.75
N ASP A 638 -6.37 -22.88 -20.09
CA ASP A 638 -6.78 -24.16 -19.51
C ASP A 638 -7.66 -23.93 -18.29
N VAL A 639 -8.81 -24.60 -18.24
CA VAL A 639 -9.73 -24.59 -17.10
C VAL A 639 -10.05 -26.03 -16.71
N THR A 640 -9.85 -26.36 -15.44
CA THR A 640 -10.14 -27.69 -14.91
C THR A 640 -10.32 -27.65 -13.39
N TYR A 641 -10.65 -28.78 -12.78
CA TYR A 641 -10.72 -28.89 -11.33
C TYR A 641 -9.39 -29.36 -10.76
N PRO A 642 -8.93 -28.81 -9.62
CA PRO A 642 -7.78 -29.34 -8.91
C PRO A 642 -7.92 -30.83 -8.58
N HIS A 643 -6.81 -31.55 -8.58
CA HIS A 643 -6.78 -32.93 -8.10
C HIS A 643 -7.12 -33.05 -6.60
N ALA A 644 -6.82 -32.03 -5.79
CA ALA A 644 -7.24 -31.99 -4.39
C ALA A 644 -8.51 -31.15 -4.18
N ALA A 645 -9.25 -31.44 -3.12
CA ALA A 645 -10.34 -30.58 -2.63
C ALA A 645 -10.09 -30.23 -1.16
N SER A 646 -10.51 -29.04 -0.74
CA SER A 646 -10.41 -28.65 0.67
C SER A 646 -11.31 -29.55 1.53
N PRO A 647 -10.80 -30.17 2.61
CA PRO A 647 -11.64 -30.94 3.52
C PRO A 647 -12.79 -30.12 4.12
N PHE A 648 -12.57 -28.83 4.37
CA PHE A 648 -13.60 -27.94 4.91
C PHE A 648 -14.75 -27.69 3.91
N SER A 649 -14.47 -27.67 2.60
CA SER A 649 -15.47 -27.36 1.57
C SER A 649 -16.64 -28.35 1.55
N SER A 650 -16.41 -29.65 1.76
CA SER A 650 -17.50 -30.63 1.80
C SER A 650 -18.41 -30.46 3.02
N TRP A 651 -17.87 -29.97 4.14
CA TRP A 651 -18.68 -29.64 5.32
C TRP A 651 -19.42 -28.32 5.12
N PHE A 652 -18.75 -27.33 4.53
CA PHE A 652 -19.35 -26.05 4.20
C PHE A 652 -20.57 -26.21 3.27
N GLN A 653 -20.50 -27.10 2.27
CA GLN A 653 -21.66 -27.51 1.48
C GLN A 653 -22.85 -27.94 2.37
N LEU A 654 -22.63 -28.89 3.29
CA LEU A 654 -23.71 -29.40 4.14
C LEU A 654 -24.26 -28.32 5.09
N GLY A 655 -23.39 -27.41 5.56
CA GLY A 655 -23.79 -26.25 6.35
C GLY A 655 -24.68 -25.27 5.57
N LEU A 656 -24.33 -25.00 4.31
CA LEU A 656 -25.13 -24.20 3.38
C LEU A 656 -26.50 -24.84 3.12
N GLU A 657 -26.54 -26.14 2.81
CA GLU A 657 -27.78 -26.90 2.61
C GLU A 657 -28.69 -26.84 3.85
N SER A 658 -28.10 -26.97 5.05
CA SER A 658 -28.84 -26.93 6.33
C SER A 658 -29.53 -25.60 6.59
N VAL A 659 -29.01 -24.52 6.01
CA VAL A 659 -29.62 -23.19 6.14
C VAL A 659 -30.48 -22.82 4.94
N GLY A 660 -30.62 -23.71 3.94
CA GLY A 660 -31.50 -23.57 2.78
C GLY A 660 -30.84 -23.05 1.51
N VAL A 661 -29.50 -23.02 1.43
CA VAL A 661 -28.80 -22.72 0.18
C VAL A 661 -28.64 -24.01 -0.63
N GLU A 662 -29.27 -24.08 -1.79
CA GLU A 662 -29.28 -25.27 -2.64
C GLU A 662 -27.97 -25.44 -3.42
N VAL A 663 -27.60 -26.70 -3.70
CA VAL A 663 -26.49 -27.03 -4.59
C VAL A 663 -26.94 -26.87 -6.03
N THR A 664 -26.24 -26.02 -6.79
CA THR A 664 -26.49 -25.88 -8.24
C THR A 664 -25.67 -26.90 -9.04
N SER A 665 -25.90 -26.98 -10.35
CA SER A 665 -25.14 -27.87 -11.24
C SER A 665 -23.85 -27.27 -11.80
N GLU A 666 -23.76 -25.93 -11.89
CA GLU A 666 -22.60 -25.16 -12.36
C GLU A 666 -22.86 -23.63 -12.32
N PHE A 667 -21.81 -22.82 -12.54
CA PHE A 667 -21.84 -21.34 -12.54
C PHE A 667 -21.42 -20.69 -13.88
N ASN A 668 -21.37 -21.45 -14.97
CA ASN A 668 -20.77 -21.02 -16.24
C ASN A 668 -21.78 -20.78 -17.35
N SER A 669 -23.07 -20.79 -17.03
CA SER A 669 -24.15 -20.75 -18.02
C SER A 669 -25.20 -19.67 -17.78
N GLY A 670 -24.81 -18.62 -17.05
CA GLY A 670 -25.64 -17.44 -16.86
C GLY A 670 -26.49 -17.45 -15.58
N SER A 671 -26.23 -18.36 -14.64
CA SER A 671 -26.83 -18.38 -13.31
C SER A 671 -25.77 -18.61 -12.24
N LEU A 672 -25.89 -17.90 -11.12
CA LEU A 672 -24.98 -18.02 -9.98
C LEU A 672 -25.65 -18.50 -8.69
N LEU A 673 -26.96 -18.36 -8.54
CA LEU A 673 -27.65 -18.69 -7.29
C LEU A 673 -27.45 -20.18 -6.92
N GLY A 674 -27.15 -20.42 -5.64
CA GLY A 674 -26.83 -21.74 -5.10
C GLY A 674 -25.34 -21.91 -4.81
N SER A 675 -24.93 -23.14 -4.51
CA SER A 675 -23.57 -23.50 -4.11
C SER A 675 -22.94 -24.55 -5.02
N PHE A 676 -21.63 -24.46 -5.27
CA PHE A 676 -20.92 -25.38 -6.17
C PHE A 676 -19.39 -25.33 -6.03
N TYR A 677 -18.71 -26.41 -6.44
CA TYR A 677 -17.25 -26.39 -6.63
C TYR A 677 -16.91 -25.63 -7.92
N CYS A 678 -16.07 -24.60 -7.83
CA CYS A 678 -15.62 -23.86 -9.01
C CYS A 678 -14.42 -24.55 -9.68
N PRO A 679 -14.38 -24.62 -11.03
CA PRO A 679 -13.15 -24.94 -11.72
C PRO A 679 -12.15 -23.79 -11.62
N PHE A 680 -10.87 -24.09 -11.82
CA PHE A 680 -9.77 -23.13 -11.79
C PHE A 680 -9.19 -22.93 -13.19
N THR A 681 -8.62 -21.75 -13.46
CA THR A 681 -7.69 -21.54 -14.58
C THR A 681 -6.37 -22.25 -14.31
N LEU A 682 -6.36 -23.56 -14.59
CA LEU A 682 -5.36 -24.51 -14.15
C LEU A 682 -5.03 -25.47 -15.29
N ARG A 683 -3.75 -25.79 -15.45
CA ARG A 683 -3.30 -26.78 -16.42
C ARG A 683 -3.61 -28.19 -15.91
N PRO A 684 -4.30 -29.04 -16.68
CA PRO A 684 -4.65 -30.38 -16.23
C PRO A 684 -3.44 -31.29 -16.03
N ALA A 685 -2.39 -31.14 -16.85
CA ALA A 685 -1.24 -32.04 -16.86
C ALA A 685 -0.36 -31.94 -15.60
N ASP A 686 -0.17 -30.73 -15.08
CA ASP A 686 0.79 -30.45 -14.01
C ASP A 686 0.23 -29.62 -12.86
N GLN A 687 -1.06 -29.25 -12.92
CA GLN A 687 -1.79 -28.57 -11.85
C GLN A 687 -1.13 -27.24 -11.42
N ILE A 688 -0.50 -26.55 -12.38
CA ILE A 688 -0.04 -25.17 -12.21
C ILE A 688 -1.00 -24.20 -12.91
N ARG A 689 -0.97 -22.96 -12.46
CA ARG A 689 -1.74 -21.84 -13.01
C ARG A 689 -1.68 -21.75 -14.54
N SER A 690 -2.84 -21.50 -15.16
CA SER A 690 -2.96 -21.08 -16.56
C SER A 690 -3.35 -19.60 -16.63
N SER A 691 -2.38 -18.70 -16.62
CA SER A 691 -2.59 -17.24 -16.75
C SER A 691 -2.79 -16.83 -18.21
N SER A 692 -3.17 -15.57 -18.50
CA SER A 692 -3.24 -15.11 -19.90
C SER A 692 -1.89 -15.20 -20.60
N GLU A 693 -0.78 -14.87 -19.93
CA GLU A 693 0.57 -15.01 -20.50
C GLU A 693 0.87 -16.47 -20.79
N SER A 694 0.74 -17.36 -19.81
CA SER A 694 1.24 -18.73 -19.95
C SER A 694 0.36 -19.56 -20.87
N ALA A 695 -0.93 -19.27 -20.92
CA ALA A 695 -1.88 -19.86 -21.85
C ALA A 695 -1.55 -19.46 -23.29
N PHE A 696 -1.51 -18.15 -23.58
CA PHE A 696 -1.26 -17.70 -24.94
C PHE A 696 0.12 -18.16 -25.41
N SER A 697 1.18 -18.00 -24.60
CA SER A 697 2.53 -18.50 -24.90
C SER A 697 2.58 -19.96 -25.36
N ARG A 698 1.77 -20.85 -24.77
CA ARG A 698 1.68 -22.28 -25.11
C ARG A 698 0.65 -22.62 -26.20
N SER A 699 -0.09 -21.63 -26.69
CA SER A 699 -1.15 -21.83 -27.68
C SER A 699 -0.64 -22.58 -28.90
N PRO A 700 -1.40 -23.51 -29.48
CA PRO A 700 -1.08 -24.12 -30.78
C PRO A 700 -0.89 -23.10 -31.91
N TYR A 701 -1.46 -21.90 -31.76
CA TYR A 701 -1.34 -20.79 -32.71
C TYR A 701 -0.19 -19.82 -32.40
N SER A 702 0.62 -20.09 -31.38
CA SER A 702 1.74 -19.25 -30.94
C SER A 702 2.68 -18.84 -32.07
N SER A 703 3.06 -19.78 -32.93
CA SER A 703 3.91 -19.48 -34.09
C SER A 703 3.34 -18.41 -35.02
N ARG A 704 2.01 -18.26 -35.11
CA ARG A 704 1.38 -17.28 -36.02
C ARG A 704 1.51 -15.86 -35.52
N TYR A 705 1.28 -15.62 -34.23
CA TYR A 705 1.22 -14.26 -33.71
C TYR A 705 2.56 -13.80 -33.13
N LEU A 706 3.45 -14.72 -32.72
CA LEU A 706 4.77 -14.35 -32.20
C LEU A 706 5.67 -13.69 -33.27
N GLU A 707 5.43 -13.93 -34.56
CA GLU A 707 6.20 -13.32 -35.65
C GLU A 707 5.98 -11.79 -35.77
N THR A 708 4.78 -11.31 -35.43
CA THR A 708 4.37 -9.90 -35.56
C THR A 708 4.10 -9.21 -34.21
N LEU A 709 4.18 -9.94 -33.11
CA LEU A 709 4.13 -9.40 -31.75
C LEU A 709 5.53 -9.05 -31.23
N THR A 710 5.71 -7.79 -30.87
CA THR A 710 6.92 -7.29 -30.21
C THR A 710 6.62 -7.00 -28.74
N LEU A 711 7.39 -7.62 -27.84
CA LEU A 711 7.22 -7.50 -26.40
C LEU A 711 8.19 -6.48 -25.80
N TYR A 712 7.65 -5.51 -25.08
CA TYR A 712 8.39 -4.54 -24.26
C TYR A 712 8.09 -4.80 -22.77
N LYS A 713 8.81 -5.75 -22.17
CA LYS A 713 8.74 -6.08 -20.73
C LYS A 713 9.56 -5.10 -19.88
N ASN A 714 9.29 -5.03 -18.58
CA ASN A 714 9.90 -4.06 -17.66
C ASN A 714 9.85 -2.60 -18.17
N THR A 715 8.79 -2.27 -18.92
CA THR A 715 8.64 -1.01 -19.65
C THR A 715 7.34 -0.35 -19.23
N MET A 716 7.44 0.86 -18.67
CA MET A 716 6.31 1.61 -18.15
C MET A 716 5.70 2.50 -19.23
N GLY A 717 4.36 2.49 -19.37
CA GLY A 717 3.66 3.50 -20.15
C GLY A 717 3.65 4.84 -19.41
N LYS A 718 4.16 5.90 -20.03
CA LYS A 718 4.31 7.22 -19.41
C LYS A 718 3.20 8.17 -19.84
N LYS A 719 2.90 8.24 -21.13
CA LYS A 719 1.96 9.20 -21.68
C LYS A 719 1.49 8.79 -23.08
N ILE A 720 0.21 8.95 -23.38
CA ILE A 720 -0.32 8.84 -24.74
C ILE A 720 -0.02 10.14 -25.49
N LEU A 721 0.50 10.01 -26.71
CA LEU A 721 0.83 11.13 -27.57
C LEU A 721 -0.31 11.41 -28.54
N PHE A 722 -0.57 12.70 -28.78
CA PHE A 722 -1.66 13.15 -29.65
C PHE A 722 -1.15 14.11 -30.72
N ASP A 723 -1.72 13.96 -31.92
CA ASP A 723 -1.83 15.03 -32.90
C ASP A 723 -3.25 15.58 -32.81
N GLN A 724 -3.39 16.77 -32.23
CA GLN A 724 -4.67 17.35 -31.82
C GLN A 724 -5.47 16.40 -30.91
N LYS A 725 -6.47 15.71 -31.46
CA LYS A 725 -7.35 14.77 -30.74
C LYS A 725 -7.20 13.33 -31.21
N ARG A 726 -6.17 13.04 -32.01
CA ARG A 726 -5.89 11.70 -32.52
C ARG A 726 -4.69 11.12 -31.80
N ALA A 727 -4.85 9.97 -31.15
CA ALA A 727 -3.73 9.26 -30.54
C ALA A 727 -2.78 8.74 -31.64
N THR A 728 -1.48 9.01 -31.48
CA THR A 728 -0.43 8.67 -32.45
C THR A 728 0.60 7.69 -31.91
N GLY A 729 0.65 7.48 -30.60
CA GLY A 729 1.61 6.59 -29.96
C GLY A 729 1.66 6.76 -28.46
N VAL A 730 2.69 6.18 -27.85
CA VAL A 730 2.91 6.17 -26.40
C VAL A 730 4.36 6.49 -26.11
N GLU A 731 4.61 7.46 -25.23
CA GLU A 731 5.91 7.59 -24.56
C GLU A 731 6.00 6.48 -23.51
N VAL A 732 7.06 5.69 -23.58
CA VAL A 732 7.35 4.60 -22.67
C VAL A 732 8.72 4.78 -22.03
N ALA A 733 8.96 4.12 -20.89
CA ALA A 733 10.25 4.13 -20.23
C ALA A 733 10.69 2.74 -19.78
N THR A 734 11.94 2.39 -20.08
CA THR A 734 12.60 1.16 -19.59
C THR A 734 13.85 1.56 -18.85
N ALA A 735 13.98 1.17 -17.57
CA ALA A 735 15.13 1.53 -16.73
C ALA A 735 15.48 3.04 -16.78
N GLY A 736 14.45 3.90 -16.78
CA GLY A 736 14.59 5.37 -16.82
C GLY A 736 14.84 5.96 -18.22
N SER A 737 15.10 5.15 -19.25
CA SER A 737 15.28 5.62 -20.63
C SER A 737 13.93 5.76 -21.33
N LYS A 738 13.57 6.99 -21.74
CA LYS A 738 12.31 7.31 -22.43
C LYS A 738 12.44 7.23 -23.95
N TYR A 739 11.42 6.71 -24.62
CA TYR A 739 11.34 6.59 -26.08
C TYR A 739 9.87 6.41 -26.53
N ILE A 740 9.62 6.48 -27.83
CA ILE A 740 8.27 6.53 -28.40
C ILE A 740 7.93 5.26 -29.17
N LEU A 741 6.77 4.68 -28.86
CA LEU A 741 6.15 3.64 -29.66
C LEU A 741 4.95 4.25 -30.41
N SER A 742 5.12 4.48 -31.72
CA SER A 742 4.09 5.06 -32.57
C SER A 742 3.08 4.00 -33.02
N ALA A 743 1.80 4.35 -33.06
CA ALA A 743 0.70 3.52 -33.54
C ALA A 743 0.11 4.08 -34.84
N THR A 744 0.13 3.30 -35.92
CA THR A 744 -0.47 3.72 -37.20
C THR A 744 -1.99 3.57 -37.18
N HIS A 745 -2.51 2.57 -36.45
CA HIS A 745 -3.95 2.30 -36.28
C HIS A 745 -4.47 2.85 -34.97
N GLU A 746 -4.25 2.18 -33.84
CA GLU A 746 -4.81 2.59 -32.53
C GLU A 746 -3.83 2.32 -31.38
N VAL A 747 -3.92 3.16 -30.35
CA VAL A 747 -3.36 2.89 -29.04
C VAL A 747 -4.45 2.25 -28.17
N ILE A 748 -4.10 1.21 -27.43
CA ILE A 748 -5.05 0.49 -26.57
C ILE A 748 -4.49 0.36 -25.17
N ILE A 749 -5.18 0.94 -24.19
CA ILE A 749 -4.82 0.88 -22.78
C ILE A 749 -5.47 -0.36 -22.15
N SER A 750 -4.67 -1.19 -21.49
CA SER A 750 -5.07 -2.40 -20.76
C SER A 750 -4.36 -2.50 -19.40
N SER A 751 -4.16 -1.36 -18.73
CA SER A 751 -3.36 -1.23 -17.50
C SER A 751 -4.13 -1.55 -16.20
N GLY A 752 -5.43 -1.82 -16.31
CA GLY A 752 -6.32 -2.22 -15.21
C GLY A 752 -6.97 -1.03 -14.48
N ALA A 753 -7.84 -1.35 -13.51
CA ALA A 753 -8.74 -0.39 -12.86
C ALA A 753 -8.07 0.83 -12.22
N PHE A 754 -6.81 0.75 -11.78
CA PHE A 754 -6.13 1.89 -11.16
C PHE A 754 -5.27 2.69 -12.15
N GLN A 755 -4.59 2.00 -13.07
CA GLN A 755 -3.57 2.63 -13.91
C GLN A 755 -4.09 3.05 -15.29
N SER A 756 -5.18 2.46 -15.78
CA SER A 756 -5.84 2.94 -17.00
C SER A 756 -6.40 4.36 -16.86
N PRO A 757 -7.15 4.72 -15.79
CA PRO A 757 -7.56 6.10 -15.59
C PRO A 757 -6.36 7.04 -15.30
N GLN A 758 -5.33 6.56 -14.60
CA GLN A 758 -4.08 7.32 -14.41
C GLN A 758 -3.44 7.67 -15.75
N LEU A 759 -3.27 6.68 -16.64
CA LEU A 759 -2.63 6.89 -17.94
C LEU A 759 -3.45 7.84 -18.82
N LEU A 760 -4.79 7.80 -18.74
CA LEU A 760 -5.62 8.81 -19.39
C LEU A 760 -5.37 10.22 -18.81
N MET A 761 -5.36 10.35 -17.47
CA MET A 761 -5.18 11.64 -16.81
C MET A 761 -3.83 12.29 -17.13
N VAL A 762 -2.71 11.58 -16.98
CA VAL A 762 -1.38 12.12 -17.33
C VAL A 762 -1.24 12.46 -18.81
N SER A 763 -2.13 11.92 -19.65
CA SER A 763 -2.20 12.19 -21.09
C SER A 763 -3.15 13.31 -21.46
N GLY A 764 -3.73 14.01 -20.48
CA GLY A 764 -4.62 15.16 -20.72
C GLY A 764 -6.09 14.77 -20.94
N ILE A 765 -6.51 13.57 -20.56
CA ILE A 765 -7.90 13.10 -20.65
C ILE A 765 -8.40 12.76 -19.24
N GLY A 766 -9.32 13.57 -18.72
CA GLY A 766 -9.87 13.37 -17.37
C GLY A 766 -10.56 14.62 -16.82
N PRO A 767 -10.87 14.68 -15.51
CA PRO A 767 -11.48 15.85 -14.90
C PRO A 767 -10.59 17.09 -15.06
N ALA A 768 -11.09 18.14 -15.73
CA ALA A 768 -10.25 19.29 -16.08
C ALA A 768 -9.61 20.00 -14.87
N ASP A 769 -10.26 19.99 -13.71
CA ASP A 769 -9.73 20.56 -12.47
C ASP A 769 -8.53 19.78 -11.93
N VAL A 770 -8.60 18.44 -11.92
CA VAL A 770 -7.48 17.55 -11.55
C VAL A 770 -6.31 17.73 -12.52
N LEU A 771 -6.58 17.77 -13.82
CA LEU A 771 -5.52 17.95 -14.83
C LEU A 771 -4.80 19.30 -14.67
N GLN A 772 -5.56 20.37 -14.46
CA GLN A 772 -5.02 21.72 -14.25
C GLN A 772 -4.25 21.83 -12.93
N GLU A 773 -4.65 21.12 -11.88
CA GLU A 773 -3.92 21.06 -10.61
C GLU A 773 -2.51 20.50 -10.78
N HIS A 774 -2.32 19.53 -11.67
CA HIS A 774 -1.03 18.89 -11.95
C HIS A 774 -0.31 19.45 -13.18
N GLU A 775 -0.69 20.63 -13.67
CA GLU A 775 -0.08 21.30 -14.83
C GLU A 775 -0.13 20.45 -16.12
N ILE A 776 -1.18 19.65 -16.29
CA ILE A 776 -1.41 18.83 -17.48
C ILE A 776 -2.34 19.57 -18.43
N ASP A 777 -1.93 19.71 -19.69
CA ASP A 777 -2.77 20.27 -20.75
C ASP A 777 -4.02 19.41 -20.98
N VAL A 778 -5.19 20.04 -20.90
CA VAL A 778 -6.48 19.36 -21.09
C VAL A 778 -6.73 19.16 -22.59
N ILE A 779 -6.67 17.91 -23.04
CA ILE A 779 -7.07 17.49 -24.40
C ILE A 779 -8.60 17.27 -24.45
N VAL A 780 -9.13 16.55 -23.45
CA VAL A 780 -10.56 16.34 -23.26
C VAL A 780 -10.90 16.35 -21.78
N ASP A 781 -11.86 17.20 -21.40
CA ASP A 781 -12.50 17.15 -20.08
C ASP A 781 -13.50 15.99 -20.05
N LEU A 782 -13.10 14.89 -19.39
CA LEU A 782 -13.93 13.71 -19.13
C LEU A 782 -14.02 13.48 -17.62
N PRO A 783 -15.02 14.05 -16.93
CA PRO A 783 -15.11 13.97 -15.47
C PRO A 783 -15.34 12.55 -14.94
N GLY A 784 -15.72 11.61 -15.81
CA GLY A 784 -15.87 10.20 -15.48
C GLY A 784 -14.56 9.43 -15.29
N VAL A 785 -13.41 9.93 -15.79
CA VAL A 785 -12.13 9.23 -15.67
C VAL A 785 -11.72 9.14 -14.19
N GLY A 786 -11.47 7.92 -13.73
CA GLY A 786 -11.15 7.62 -12.34
C GLY A 786 -12.38 7.50 -11.42
N GLN A 787 -13.59 7.79 -11.89
CA GLN A 787 -14.82 7.71 -11.07
C GLN A 787 -15.51 6.36 -11.22
N ASN A 788 -16.56 6.09 -10.44
CA ASN A 788 -17.33 4.84 -10.53
C ASN A 788 -16.46 3.60 -10.27
N LEU A 789 -15.52 3.66 -9.32
CA LEU A 789 -14.78 2.46 -8.90
C LEU A 789 -15.75 1.51 -8.19
N TRP A 790 -15.95 0.35 -8.79
CA TRP A 790 -16.63 -0.79 -8.22
C TRP A 790 -15.62 -1.76 -7.64
N ASP A 791 -15.95 -2.36 -6.49
CA ASP A 791 -15.26 -3.53 -5.97
C ASP A 791 -16.21 -4.31 -5.06
N HIS A 792 -15.94 -5.59 -4.88
CA HIS A 792 -16.60 -6.39 -3.86
C HIS A 792 -15.85 -6.22 -2.52
N VAL A 793 -16.52 -6.52 -1.40
CA VAL A 793 -15.92 -6.39 -0.07
C VAL A 793 -16.41 -7.49 0.85
N PHE A 794 -15.51 -8.06 1.66
CA PHE A 794 -15.86 -9.13 2.60
C PHE A 794 -15.31 -8.88 4.00
N SER A 795 -15.91 -9.55 4.98
CA SER A 795 -15.43 -9.70 6.36
C SER A 795 -16.19 -10.88 6.98
N GLY A 796 -15.52 -11.77 7.73
CA GLY A 796 -16.18 -12.99 8.23
C GLY A 796 -15.63 -13.53 9.55
N PRO A 797 -16.44 -14.32 10.28
CA PRO A 797 -16.02 -14.95 11.53
C PRO A 797 -15.18 -16.21 11.29
N THR A 798 -14.31 -16.53 12.25
CA THR A 798 -13.48 -17.75 12.26
C THR A 798 -13.87 -18.66 13.42
N TYR A 799 -13.95 -19.96 13.15
CA TYR A 799 -14.13 -21.01 14.15
C TYR A 799 -12.97 -22.02 14.13
N PRO A 800 -12.62 -22.60 15.30
CA PRO A 800 -11.71 -23.75 15.34
C PRO A 800 -12.45 -25.01 14.86
N VAL A 801 -11.81 -25.76 13.96
CA VAL A 801 -12.39 -26.93 13.30
C VAL A 801 -11.59 -28.21 13.50
N ALA A 802 -12.23 -29.37 13.35
CA ALA A 802 -11.63 -30.71 13.51
C ALA A 802 -11.12 -31.31 12.18
N VAL A 803 -11.13 -30.54 11.09
CA VAL A 803 -10.62 -30.95 9.79
C VAL A 803 -9.27 -30.32 9.50
N GLU A 804 -8.49 -30.92 8.61
CA GLU A 804 -7.22 -30.33 8.17
C GLU A 804 -7.47 -29.08 7.32
N THR A 805 -6.71 -28.02 7.61
CA THR A 805 -6.84 -26.68 7.04
C THR A 805 -5.48 -26.16 6.59
N PHE A 806 -5.44 -25.05 5.85
CA PHE A 806 -4.19 -24.41 5.44
C PHE A 806 -3.35 -23.93 6.63
N ASN A 807 -3.91 -23.83 7.85
CA ASN A 807 -3.14 -23.67 9.09
C ASN A 807 -1.99 -24.67 9.17
N LYS A 808 -2.22 -25.94 8.82
CA LYS A 808 -1.18 -26.97 8.92
C LYS A 808 -0.04 -26.75 7.94
N LEU A 809 -0.33 -26.30 6.72
CA LEU A 809 0.71 -25.91 5.75
C LEU A 809 1.52 -24.71 6.24
N ALA A 810 0.84 -23.75 6.87
CA ALA A 810 1.48 -22.57 7.43
C ALA A 810 2.28 -22.88 8.70
N MET A 811 1.93 -23.91 9.49
CA MET A 811 2.50 -24.11 10.82
C MET A 811 3.40 -25.35 10.97
N ASP A 812 3.26 -26.35 10.12
CA ASP A 812 4.04 -27.60 10.16
C ASP A 812 4.99 -27.69 8.97
N LEU A 813 6.27 -27.45 9.27
CA LEU A 813 7.35 -27.47 8.28
C LEU A 813 7.54 -28.84 7.61
N GLN A 814 7.37 -29.93 8.35
CA GLN A 814 7.55 -31.28 7.81
C GLN A 814 6.39 -31.63 6.88
N TYR A 815 5.17 -31.27 7.29
CA TYR A 815 4.00 -31.41 6.46
C TYR A 815 4.13 -30.59 5.17
N LEU A 816 4.53 -29.31 5.25
CA LEU A 816 4.81 -28.49 4.07
C LEU A 816 5.82 -29.17 3.13
N ILE A 817 6.99 -29.61 3.63
CA ILE A 817 8.00 -30.30 2.81
C ILE A 817 7.42 -31.57 2.15
N SER A 818 6.56 -32.31 2.84
CA SER A 818 5.91 -33.49 2.28
C SER A 818 4.97 -33.14 1.12
N GLN A 819 4.16 -32.08 1.28
CA GLN A 819 3.22 -31.62 0.26
C GLN A 819 3.92 -31.00 -0.95
N ILE A 820 5.06 -30.33 -0.73
CA ILE A 820 5.95 -29.87 -1.80
C ILE A 820 6.45 -31.04 -2.65
N ARG A 821 6.89 -32.12 -1.99
CA ARG A 821 7.39 -33.31 -2.69
C ARG A 821 6.29 -33.97 -3.51
N GLU A 822 5.11 -34.15 -2.91
CA GLU A 822 3.94 -34.75 -3.54
C GLU A 822 3.51 -33.98 -4.80
N PHE A 823 3.38 -32.66 -4.68
CA PHE A 823 3.08 -31.77 -5.80
C PHE A 823 4.11 -31.90 -6.92
N LYS A 824 5.41 -31.89 -6.60
CA LYS A 824 6.47 -32.00 -7.60
C LYS A 824 6.59 -33.35 -8.28
N SER A 825 6.33 -34.45 -7.56
CA SER A 825 6.53 -35.79 -8.09
C SER A 825 5.33 -36.34 -8.83
N SER A 826 4.13 -35.90 -8.45
CA SER A 826 2.87 -36.52 -8.91
C SER A 826 1.81 -35.53 -9.36
N HIS A 827 2.03 -34.21 -9.19
CA HIS A 827 1.03 -33.19 -9.46
C HIS A 827 -0.29 -33.44 -8.70
N THR A 828 -0.18 -33.91 -7.46
CA THR A 828 -1.29 -34.14 -6.53
C THR A 828 -1.01 -33.46 -5.18
N GLY A 829 -1.85 -33.70 -4.18
CA GLY A 829 -1.73 -33.10 -2.86
C GLY A 829 -2.33 -31.70 -2.76
N VAL A 830 -2.34 -31.17 -1.54
CA VAL A 830 -3.10 -29.96 -1.19
C VAL A 830 -2.63 -28.71 -1.93
N LEU A 831 -1.39 -28.67 -2.42
CA LEU A 831 -0.83 -27.53 -3.16
C LEU A 831 -1.39 -27.38 -4.59
N THR A 832 -2.13 -28.35 -5.10
CA THR A 832 -2.90 -28.23 -6.35
C THR A 832 -4.14 -27.33 -6.18
N ASN A 833 -4.52 -27.01 -4.95
CA ASN A 833 -5.68 -26.20 -4.59
C ASN A 833 -5.26 -25.11 -3.59
N HIS A 834 -5.98 -23.98 -3.51
CA HIS A 834 -5.74 -22.93 -2.49
C HIS A 834 -6.72 -22.98 -1.33
N GLY A 835 -7.74 -23.85 -1.40
CA GLY A 835 -8.68 -24.10 -0.31
C GLY A 835 -10.03 -23.38 -0.43
N PHE A 836 -10.19 -22.48 -1.40
CA PHE A 836 -11.39 -21.65 -1.61
C PHE A 836 -12.19 -22.19 -2.81
N ASP A 837 -12.26 -23.51 -2.97
CA ASP A 837 -12.70 -24.20 -4.19
C ASP A 837 -14.21 -24.45 -4.29
N TYR A 838 -14.95 -24.16 -3.22
CA TYR A 838 -16.41 -24.28 -3.16
C TYR A 838 -16.99 -22.95 -2.75
N VAL A 839 -17.87 -22.35 -3.56
CA VAL A 839 -18.48 -21.05 -3.25
C VAL A 839 -19.99 -21.14 -3.35
N ALA A 840 -20.68 -20.19 -2.74
CA ALA A 840 -22.12 -20.08 -2.84
C ALA A 840 -22.54 -18.63 -3.10
N PHE A 841 -23.60 -18.45 -3.87
CA PHE A 841 -24.21 -17.14 -4.08
C PHE A 841 -25.67 -17.19 -3.64
N GLU A 842 -26.07 -16.22 -2.82
CA GLU A 842 -27.41 -16.15 -2.26
C GLU A 842 -27.99 -14.74 -2.46
N LYS A 843 -29.28 -14.69 -2.75
CA LYS A 843 -30.10 -13.51 -2.51
C LYS A 843 -30.69 -13.68 -1.12
N LEU A 844 -30.39 -12.76 -0.19
CA LEU A 844 -30.65 -13.01 1.23
C LEU A 844 -32.13 -13.31 1.46
N PRO A 845 -32.48 -14.39 2.18
CA PRO A 845 -33.87 -14.78 2.39
C PRO A 845 -34.58 -13.77 3.29
N GLY A 846 -35.90 -13.72 3.23
CA GLY A 846 -36.71 -12.78 4.01
C GLY A 846 -36.45 -12.82 5.53
N SER A 847 -36.06 -13.98 6.07
CA SER A 847 -35.66 -14.13 7.48
C SER A 847 -34.41 -13.32 7.86
N SER A 848 -33.50 -13.10 6.91
CA SER A 848 -32.26 -12.34 7.10
C SER A 848 -32.45 -10.83 6.88
N ARG A 849 -33.61 -10.40 6.38
CA ARG A 849 -33.92 -9.01 6.02
C ARG A 849 -34.60 -8.21 7.13
N ALA A 850 -34.71 -8.75 8.35
CA ALA A 850 -35.44 -8.11 9.45
C ALA A 850 -34.93 -6.69 9.83
N GLY A 851 -33.68 -6.36 9.47
CA GLY A 851 -33.07 -5.04 9.68
C GLY A 851 -33.05 -4.14 8.43
N PHE A 852 -33.61 -4.56 7.30
CA PHE A 852 -33.54 -3.79 6.06
C PHE A 852 -34.53 -2.63 6.06
N THR A 853 -34.06 -1.46 5.64
CA THR A 853 -34.94 -0.31 5.43
C THR A 853 -35.63 -0.36 4.06
N GLU A 854 -36.68 0.45 3.89
CA GLU A 854 -37.30 0.65 2.57
C GLU A 854 -36.29 1.16 1.53
N ARG A 855 -35.32 1.99 1.96
CA ARG A 855 -34.23 2.44 1.08
C ARG A 855 -33.38 1.27 0.62
N THR A 856 -32.97 0.39 1.55
CA THR A 856 -32.18 -0.80 1.25
C THR A 856 -32.88 -1.69 0.23
N GLU A 857 -34.17 -1.97 0.42
CA GLU A 857 -34.95 -2.75 -0.54
C GLU A 857 -35.07 -2.07 -1.91
N ASN A 858 -35.28 -0.74 -1.93
CA ASN A 858 -35.33 0.03 -3.17
C ASN A 858 -33.99 0.04 -3.90
N ASP A 859 -32.87 0.22 -3.21
CA ASP A 859 -31.54 0.20 -3.79
C ASP A 859 -31.22 -1.19 -4.38
N LEU A 860 -31.56 -2.27 -3.66
CA LEU A 860 -31.37 -3.64 -4.12
C LEU A 860 -32.26 -4.00 -5.33
N SER A 861 -33.42 -3.35 -5.48
CA SER A 861 -34.32 -3.56 -6.62
C SER A 861 -33.77 -3.07 -7.96
N TRP A 862 -32.71 -2.24 -7.95
CA TRP A 862 -32.00 -1.83 -9.15
C TRP A 862 -31.22 -2.98 -9.80
N PHE A 863 -30.75 -3.93 -8.99
CA PHE A 863 -30.06 -5.12 -9.49
C PHE A 863 -31.06 -6.13 -10.08
N PRO A 864 -30.72 -6.82 -11.18
CA PRO A 864 -31.54 -7.87 -11.76
C PRO A 864 -31.96 -8.95 -10.75
N GLU A 865 -33.08 -9.63 -11.02
CA GLU A 865 -33.62 -10.65 -10.11
C GLU A 865 -32.62 -11.78 -9.83
N ASP A 866 -31.86 -12.20 -10.86
CA ASP A 866 -30.84 -13.25 -10.81
C ASP A 866 -29.48 -12.79 -10.24
N TRP A 867 -29.35 -11.50 -9.89
CA TRP A 867 -28.12 -10.96 -9.30
C TRP A 867 -28.06 -11.32 -7.80
N PRO A 868 -27.08 -12.13 -7.37
CA PRO A 868 -26.92 -12.45 -5.95
C PRO A 868 -26.49 -11.23 -5.15
N GLU A 869 -26.91 -11.14 -3.90
CA GLU A 869 -26.51 -10.04 -3.01
C GLU A 869 -25.19 -10.35 -2.31
N VAL A 870 -24.96 -11.65 -2.03
CA VAL A 870 -23.85 -12.15 -1.23
C VAL A 870 -23.22 -13.37 -1.91
N GLU A 871 -21.89 -13.41 -1.91
CA GLU A 871 -21.10 -14.62 -2.13
C GLU A 871 -20.52 -15.12 -0.81
N TYR A 872 -20.58 -16.42 -0.54
CA TYR A 872 -19.95 -17.05 0.62
C TYR A 872 -18.71 -17.81 0.17
N ILE A 873 -17.55 -17.36 0.67
CA ILE A 873 -16.25 -17.93 0.30
C ILE A 873 -15.64 -18.62 1.54
N PRO A 874 -15.39 -19.93 1.52
CA PRO A 874 -14.73 -20.63 2.60
C PRO A 874 -13.23 -20.38 2.51
N ALA A 875 -12.64 -19.93 3.60
CA ALA A 875 -11.21 -19.85 3.80
C ALA A 875 -10.82 -20.86 4.89
N PRO A 876 -10.22 -22.02 4.55
CA PRO A 876 -9.77 -23.01 5.53
C PRO A 876 -8.48 -22.53 6.22
N LEU A 877 -8.55 -21.37 6.88
CA LEU A 877 -7.53 -20.82 7.75
C LEU A 877 -8.13 -19.77 8.70
N PHE A 878 -7.33 -19.32 9.67
CA PHE A 878 -7.65 -18.10 10.42
C PHE A 878 -7.36 -16.87 9.55
N VAL A 879 -8.36 -16.02 9.36
CA VAL A 879 -8.24 -14.80 8.56
C VAL A 879 -8.10 -13.55 9.44
N GLY A 880 -8.87 -13.44 10.53
CA GLY A 880 -8.84 -12.27 11.42
C GLY A 880 -9.09 -10.94 10.68
N ASN A 881 -8.19 -9.96 10.85
CA ASN A 881 -8.21 -8.68 10.14
C ASN A 881 -7.49 -8.71 8.77
N PHE A 882 -7.14 -9.91 8.28
CA PHE A 882 -6.46 -10.14 7.02
C PHE A 882 -5.10 -9.44 6.92
N SER A 883 -4.41 -9.10 8.03
CA SER A 883 -3.13 -8.37 7.97
C SER A 883 -2.03 -9.13 7.22
N ASP A 884 -1.79 -10.38 7.61
CA ASP A 884 -0.95 -11.34 6.89
C ASP A 884 -1.50 -12.75 7.16
N PRO A 885 -2.40 -13.27 6.30
CA PRO A 885 -3.10 -14.53 6.52
C PRO A 885 -2.18 -15.75 6.57
N ILE A 886 -0.90 -15.65 6.18
CA ILE A 886 0.03 -16.78 6.32
C ILE A 886 0.74 -16.74 7.66
N THR A 887 1.14 -15.56 8.14
CA THR A 887 1.98 -15.45 9.34
C THR A 887 1.19 -15.22 10.62
N MET A 888 -0.06 -14.75 10.53
CA MET A 888 -0.92 -14.50 11.70
C MET A 888 -1.63 -15.75 12.25
N GLN A 889 -1.29 -16.94 11.77
CA GLN A 889 -1.97 -18.17 12.19
C GLN A 889 -1.79 -18.43 13.70
N PRO A 890 -2.85 -18.83 14.42
CA PRO A 890 -2.77 -19.12 15.85
C PRO A 890 -1.76 -20.25 16.15
N GLN A 891 -0.97 -20.07 17.20
CA GLN A 891 0.15 -20.93 17.58
C GLN A 891 -0.24 -22.05 18.58
N ASP A 892 -1.52 -22.38 18.65
CA ASP A 892 -2.09 -23.33 19.62
C ASP A 892 -2.23 -24.77 19.08
N GLY A 893 -1.78 -25.00 17.84
CA GLY A 893 -1.83 -26.29 17.17
C GLY A 893 -3.22 -26.70 16.65
N ARG A 894 -4.23 -25.83 16.77
CA ARG A 894 -5.58 -26.09 16.27
C ARG A 894 -5.70 -25.76 14.78
N GLN A 895 -6.75 -26.26 14.16
CA GLN A 895 -7.13 -25.94 12.78
C GLN A 895 -8.26 -24.91 12.81
N TYR A 896 -8.30 -24.03 11.82
CA TYR A 896 -9.24 -22.91 11.79
C TYR A 896 -9.88 -22.78 10.42
N ALA A 897 -11.15 -22.38 10.40
CA ALA A 897 -11.84 -22.05 9.17
C ALA A 897 -12.65 -20.77 9.34
N THR A 898 -12.62 -19.94 8.30
CA THR A 898 -13.38 -18.69 8.17
C THR A 898 -14.34 -18.86 7.00
N ILE A 899 -15.56 -18.34 7.13
CA ILE A 899 -16.45 -18.15 5.98
C ILE A 899 -16.57 -16.65 5.76
N LEU A 900 -16.22 -16.19 4.57
CA LEU A 900 -16.19 -14.79 4.17
C LEU A 900 -17.47 -14.46 3.39
N PRO A 901 -18.49 -13.85 4.02
CA PRO A 901 -19.57 -13.24 3.28
C PRO A 901 -19.02 -12.03 2.53
N THR A 902 -19.23 -12.02 1.22
CA THR A 902 -18.72 -11.03 0.28
C THR A 902 -19.90 -10.31 -0.34
N LEU A 903 -19.94 -8.99 -0.20
CA LEU A 903 -20.94 -8.14 -0.83
C LEU A 903 -20.68 -8.08 -2.34
N VAL A 904 -21.61 -8.64 -3.13
CA VAL A 904 -21.53 -8.69 -4.60
C VAL A 904 -22.63 -7.88 -5.30
N ALA A 905 -23.48 -7.19 -4.53
CA ALA A 905 -24.38 -6.12 -4.99
C ALA A 905 -24.05 -4.77 -4.32
N PRO A 906 -22.79 -4.27 -4.41
CA PRO A 906 -22.39 -3.05 -3.72
C PRO A 906 -23.03 -1.80 -4.34
N THR A 907 -23.46 -0.88 -3.48
CA THR A 907 -24.04 0.42 -3.84
C THR A 907 -23.08 1.58 -3.60
N SER A 908 -22.04 1.39 -2.78
CA SER A 908 -20.94 2.35 -2.60
C SER A 908 -20.07 2.49 -3.85
N ARG A 909 -19.49 3.67 -4.08
CA ARG A 909 -18.57 3.93 -5.22
C ARG A 909 -17.29 4.63 -4.76
N GLY A 910 -16.17 4.08 -5.20
CA GLY A 910 -14.86 4.68 -5.01
C GLY A 910 -14.44 5.61 -6.17
N ASN A 911 -13.20 6.08 -6.08
CA ASN A 911 -12.54 6.80 -7.16
C ASN A 911 -11.01 6.62 -7.13
N VAL A 912 -10.37 6.97 -8.25
CA VAL A 912 -8.94 6.97 -8.48
C VAL A 912 -8.54 8.34 -9.01
N SER A 913 -7.49 8.94 -8.45
CA SER A 913 -6.91 10.19 -8.92
C SER A 913 -5.39 10.09 -9.02
N ILE A 914 -4.74 11.11 -9.58
CA ILE A 914 -3.28 11.22 -9.67
C ILE A 914 -2.74 12.13 -8.56
N ILE A 915 -1.45 11.97 -8.22
CA ILE A 915 -0.71 12.89 -7.33
C ILE A 915 0.31 13.75 -8.09
N SER A 916 0.62 13.37 -9.33
CA SER A 916 1.57 14.07 -10.20
C SER A 916 1.25 13.78 -11.67
N ALA A 917 1.97 14.46 -12.56
CA ALA A 917 1.90 14.23 -14.00
C ALA A 917 2.74 13.03 -14.48
N ASP A 918 3.28 12.21 -13.57
CA ASP A 918 4.15 11.08 -13.89
C ASP A 918 3.52 9.75 -13.43
N THR A 919 3.58 8.72 -14.28
CA THR A 919 3.05 7.39 -13.97
C THR A 919 3.94 6.54 -13.07
N ASP A 920 5.17 6.98 -12.78
CA ASP A 920 6.02 6.32 -11.76
C ASP A 920 5.47 6.54 -10.34
N ASP A 921 4.75 7.64 -10.15
CA ASP A 921 4.02 7.92 -8.91
C ASP A 921 2.71 7.13 -8.92
N LEU A 922 2.47 6.31 -7.89
CA LEU A 922 1.23 5.54 -7.82
C LEU A 922 0.01 6.46 -7.61
N PRO A 923 -1.15 6.18 -8.25
CA PRO A 923 -2.38 6.94 -8.08
C PRO A 923 -2.91 6.87 -6.64
N VAL A 924 -3.69 7.88 -6.26
CA VAL A 924 -4.50 7.85 -5.03
C VAL A 924 -5.76 7.05 -5.31
N ILE A 925 -6.07 6.11 -4.42
CA ILE A 925 -7.22 5.21 -4.58
C ILE A 925 -8.09 5.28 -3.33
N HIS A 926 -9.35 5.67 -3.54
CA HIS A 926 -10.38 5.69 -2.51
C HIS A 926 -11.41 4.61 -2.83
N MET A 927 -11.43 3.52 -2.08
CA MET A 927 -12.39 2.44 -2.28
C MET A 927 -13.81 2.83 -1.87
N ASN A 928 -13.93 3.64 -0.80
CA ASN A 928 -15.20 4.09 -0.23
C ASN A 928 -16.18 2.95 0.10
N TRP A 929 -15.67 1.82 0.58
CA TRP A 929 -16.51 0.69 0.96
C TRP A 929 -17.46 1.06 2.09
N LEU A 930 -18.65 0.45 2.06
CA LEU A 930 -19.66 0.56 3.11
C LEU A 930 -20.10 2.01 3.40
N THR A 931 -20.01 2.91 2.42
CA THR A 931 -20.44 4.31 2.58
C THR A 931 -21.95 4.47 2.51
N THR A 932 -22.67 3.47 2.01
CA THR A 932 -24.13 3.42 2.00
C THR A 932 -24.69 2.56 3.14
N GLU A 933 -25.91 2.88 3.56
CA GLU A 933 -26.65 2.08 4.55
C GLU A 933 -26.97 0.67 4.02
N THR A 934 -27.29 0.56 2.73
CA THR A 934 -27.60 -0.68 2.03
C THR A 934 -26.45 -1.70 2.14
N ASP A 935 -25.22 -1.27 1.85
CA ASP A 935 -24.04 -2.14 1.91
C ASP A 935 -23.78 -2.63 3.34
N GLN A 936 -23.95 -1.76 4.33
CA GLN A 936 -23.79 -2.09 5.75
C GLN A 936 -24.83 -3.14 6.19
N GLN A 937 -26.10 -2.94 5.84
CA GLN A 937 -27.17 -3.85 6.24
C GLN A 937 -27.05 -5.23 5.59
N VAL A 938 -26.74 -5.28 4.30
CA VAL A 938 -26.52 -6.56 3.58
C VAL A 938 -25.37 -7.33 4.19
N LEU A 939 -24.24 -6.68 4.44
CA LEU A 939 -23.06 -7.39 4.95
C LEU A 939 -23.22 -7.83 6.42
N VAL A 940 -23.91 -7.04 7.27
CA VAL A 940 -24.29 -7.46 8.62
C VAL A 940 -25.23 -8.66 8.60
N ALA A 941 -26.26 -8.63 7.74
CA ALA A 941 -27.18 -9.76 7.58
C ALA A 941 -26.45 -11.02 7.09
N ALA A 942 -25.52 -10.86 6.14
CA ALA A 942 -24.67 -11.93 5.64
C ALA A 942 -23.73 -12.50 6.72
N PHE A 943 -23.19 -11.66 7.59
CA PHE A 943 -22.35 -12.09 8.70
C PHE A 943 -23.13 -12.97 9.69
N LYS A 944 -24.35 -12.56 10.05
CA LYS A 944 -25.26 -13.37 10.89
C LYS A 944 -25.63 -14.67 10.20
N ARG A 945 -25.92 -14.61 8.90
CA ARG A 945 -26.21 -15.78 8.07
C ARG A 945 -25.06 -16.79 8.07
N VAL A 946 -23.81 -16.33 8.09
CA VAL A 946 -22.63 -17.19 8.22
C VAL A 946 -22.53 -17.84 9.60
N ARG A 947 -22.91 -17.14 10.68
CA ARG A 947 -23.02 -17.77 12.00
C ARG A 947 -24.08 -18.88 12.02
N ASP A 948 -25.20 -18.71 11.33
CA ASP A 948 -26.20 -19.78 11.20
C ASP A 948 -25.62 -21.00 10.47
N ILE A 949 -24.79 -20.79 9.43
CA ILE A 949 -24.10 -21.87 8.71
C ILE A 949 -23.18 -22.64 9.67
N PHE A 950 -22.33 -21.94 10.43
CA PHE A 950 -21.43 -22.57 11.41
C PHE A 950 -22.19 -23.30 12.54
N HIS A 951 -23.35 -22.78 12.96
CA HIS A 951 -24.18 -23.37 14.01
C HIS A 951 -25.16 -24.45 13.52
N SER A 952 -25.16 -24.77 12.23
CA SER A 952 -26.01 -25.82 11.67
C SER A 952 -25.69 -27.21 12.24
N GLU A 953 -26.70 -28.09 12.27
CA GLU A 953 -26.53 -29.48 12.73
C GLU A 953 -25.47 -30.22 11.92
N ALA A 954 -25.39 -29.96 10.61
CA ALA A 954 -24.42 -30.60 9.73
C ALA A 954 -22.96 -30.18 10.00
N MET A 955 -22.73 -28.95 10.47
CA MET A 955 -21.37 -28.47 10.80
C MET A 955 -20.92 -28.90 12.20
N ALA A 956 -21.86 -29.19 13.10
CA ALA A 956 -21.59 -29.54 14.50
C ALA A 956 -20.48 -30.61 14.71
N PRO A 957 -20.35 -31.67 13.89
CA PRO A 957 -19.29 -32.67 14.05
C PRO A 957 -17.86 -32.13 13.90
N ILE A 958 -17.67 -31.02 13.18
CA ILE A 958 -16.34 -30.44 12.93
C ILE A 958 -16.05 -29.19 13.75
N ILE A 959 -17.03 -28.58 14.43
CA ILE A 959 -16.79 -27.40 15.27
C ILE A 959 -16.26 -27.85 16.63
N VAL A 960 -15.04 -27.45 16.99
CA VAL A 960 -14.35 -27.93 18.20
C VAL A 960 -14.17 -26.84 19.27
N GLY A 961 -14.83 -25.70 19.14
CA GLY A 961 -14.77 -24.61 20.10
C GLY A 961 -15.76 -23.50 19.76
N GLU A 962 -15.81 -22.47 20.59
CA GLU A 962 -16.60 -21.27 20.33
C GLU A 962 -16.00 -20.46 19.17
N GLU A 963 -16.76 -19.49 18.65
CA GLU A 963 -16.29 -18.50 17.68
C GLU A 963 -14.98 -17.87 18.19
N PHE A 964 -13.90 -18.05 17.42
CA PHE A 964 -12.57 -17.58 17.80
C PHE A 964 -12.39 -16.10 17.45
N PHE A 965 -12.98 -15.67 16.34
CA PHE A 965 -12.93 -14.30 15.86
C PHE A 965 -14.26 -13.91 15.20
N PRO A 966 -14.79 -12.70 15.42
CA PRO A 966 -14.39 -11.70 16.43
C PRO A 966 -14.67 -12.15 17.88
N GLY A 967 -15.55 -13.14 18.06
CA GLY A 967 -15.94 -13.66 19.36
C GLY A 967 -17.45 -13.59 19.57
N LYS A 968 -17.96 -14.45 20.45
CA LYS A 968 -19.41 -14.58 20.71
C LYS A 968 -20.03 -13.36 21.39
N GLU A 969 -19.24 -12.41 21.86
CA GLU A 969 -19.72 -11.19 22.52
C GLU A 969 -20.30 -10.16 21.54
N TYR A 970 -19.90 -10.18 20.26
CA TYR A 970 -20.39 -9.24 19.25
C TYR A 970 -21.71 -9.75 18.66
N GLN A 971 -22.86 -9.31 19.17
CA GLN A 971 -24.17 -9.90 18.83
C GLN A 971 -25.08 -8.94 18.08
N THR A 972 -25.01 -7.65 18.40
CA THR A 972 -25.88 -6.64 17.78
C THR A 972 -25.38 -6.23 16.39
N ASP A 973 -26.29 -5.72 15.55
CA ASP A 973 -25.96 -5.23 14.20
C ASP A 973 -24.86 -4.16 14.24
N ARG A 974 -24.88 -3.30 15.27
CA ARG A 974 -23.87 -2.27 15.48
C ARG A 974 -22.50 -2.87 15.80
N GLU A 975 -22.44 -3.82 16.73
CA GLU A 975 -21.18 -4.50 17.11
C GLU A 975 -20.61 -5.31 15.94
N ILE A 976 -21.46 -6.01 15.19
CA ILE A 976 -21.06 -6.75 13.99
C ILE A 976 -20.55 -5.78 12.93
N LEU A 977 -21.21 -4.65 12.73
CA LEU A 977 -20.77 -3.63 11.79
C LEU A 977 -19.42 -3.04 12.18
N GLU A 978 -19.17 -2.77 13.46
CA GLU A 978 -17.87 -2.32 13.96
C GLU A 978 -16.75 -3.31 13.57
N VAL A 979 -16.96 -4.62 13.80
CA VAL A 979 -16.03 -5.66 13.35
C VAL A 979 -15.84 -5.64 11.83
N ILE A 980 -16.92 -5.55 11.07
CA ILE A 980 -16.87 -5.54 9.60
C ILE A 980 -16.04 -4.35 9.10
N ARG A 981 -16.19 -3.16 9.68
CA ARG A 981 -15.44 -1.97 9.26
C ARG A 981 -13.95 -2.11 9.53
N ASP A 982 -13.60 -2.65 10.70
CA ASP A 982 -12.22 -2.90 11.11
C ASP A 982 -11.52 -3.99 10.28
N THR A 983 -12.27 -4.94 9.72
CA THR A 983 -11.69 -6.09 8.99
C THR A 983 -12.05 -6.19 7.52
N ALA A 984 -12.85 -5.27 6.98
CA ALA A 984 -13.23 -5.24 5.57
C ALA A 984 -12.01 -5.37 4.65
N MET A 985 -12.08 -6.27 3.67
CA MET A 985 -11.01 -6.52 2.72
C MET A 985 -11.57 -6.80 1.32
N ALA A 986 -10.75 -6.53 0.31
CA ALA A 986 -11.08 -6.77 -1.09
C ALA A 986 -10.87 -8.25 -1.46
N PRO A 987 -11.71 -8.82 -2.34
CA PRO A 987 -11.38 -9.99 -3.15
C PRO A 987 -10.63 -9.62 -4.44
N TRP A 988 -10.15 -8.37 -4.55
CA TRP A 988 -9.35 -7.84 -5.66
C TRP A 988 -10.09 -7.67 -7.00
N HIS A 989 -11.33 -7.18 -6.98
CA HIS A 989 -12.21 -7.08 -8.17
C HIS A 989 -12.47 -5.65 -8.67
N ALA A 990 -11.64 -4.68 -8.25
CA ALA A 990 -11.67 -3.30 -8.72
C ALA A 990 -11.94 -3.14 -10.22
N SER A 991 -12.92 -2.32 -10.58
CA SER A 991 -13.38 -2.11 -11.96
C SER A 991 -14.14 -0.78 -12.14
N GLY A 992 -14.49 -0.45 -13.38
CA GLY A 992 -15.43 0.64 -13.69
C GLY A 992 -14.90 2.08 -13.69
N THR A 993 -13.60 2.27 -13.48
CA THR A 993 -12.93 3.57 -13.40
C THR A 993 -12.78 4.32 -14.72
N CYS A 994 -13.05 3.64 -15.84
CA CYS A 994 -13.16 4.19 -17.19
C CYS A 994 -14.50 3.76 -17.78
N LYS A 995 -15.59 3.99 -17.03
CA LYS A 995 -16.93 3.47 -17.29
C LYS A 995 -17.37 3.60 -18.77
N MET A 996 -17.80 2.49 -19.37
CA MET A 996 -18.55 2.50 -20.63
C MET A 996 -19.97 3.06 -20.46
N GLY A 997 -20.48 3.75 -21.47
CA GLY A 997 -21.85 4.21 -21.49
C GLY A 997 -22.25 4.89 -22.80
N THR A 998 -23.44 5.46 -22.81
CA THR A 998 -23.94 6.23 -23.95
C THR A 998 -23.33 7.63 -23.96
N ARG A 999 -23.34 8.28 -25.13
CA ARG A 999 -22.84 9.66 -25.27
C ARG A 999 -23.60 10.69 -24.41
N SER A 1000 -24.82 10.37 -23.99
CA SER A 1000 -25.62 11.21 -23.08
C SER A 1000 -25.24 11.07 -21.61
N ASP A 1001 -24.57 9.98 -21.22
CA ASP A 1001 -24.04 9.82 -19.87
C ASP A 1001 -22.77 10.65 -19.71
N ARG A 1002 -22.86 11.72 -18.90
CA ARG A 1002 -21.72 12.62 -18.64
C ARG A 1002 -20.57 11.96 -17.89
N MET A 1003 -20.83 10.83 -17.23
CA MET A 1003 -19.82 10.07 -16.50
C MET A 1003 -19.23 8.93 -17.35
N ALA A 1004 -19.72 8.71 -18.57
CA ALA A 1004 -19.15 7.73 -19.47
C ALA A 1004 -17.81 8.24 -20.04
N VAL A 1005 -16.80 7.38 -19.96
CA VAL A 1005 -15.46 7.61 -20.52
C VAL A 1005 -15.34 6.96 -21.89
N LEU A 1006 -16.01 5.82 -22.06
CA LEU A 1006 -15.91 4.97 -23.25
C LEU A 1006 -17.29 4.73 -23.86
N ASP A 1007 -17.34 4.52 -25.17
CA ASP A 1007 -18.54 4.02 -25.84
C ASP A 1007 -18.67 2.49 -25.77
N SER A 1008 -19.73 1.92 -26.37
CA SER A 1008 -19.99 0.47 -26.40
C SER A 1008 -18.88 -0.36 -27.09
N ARG A 1009 -17.96 0.30 -27.80
CA ARG A 1009 -16.81 -0.34 -28.48
C ARG A 1009 -15.49 -0.03 -27.77
N ALA A 1010 -15.55 0.42 -26.52
CA ALA A 1010 -14.39 0.74 -25.70
C ALA A 1010 -13.53 1.91 -26.22
N ARG A 1011 -14.08 2.75 -27.12
CA ARG A 1011 -13.37 3.93 -27.64
C ARG A 1011 -13.53 5.10 -26.68
N VAL A 1012 -12.44 5.82 -26.42
CA VAL A 1012 -12.45 6.97 -25.50
C VAL A 1012 -13.21 8.13 -26.14
N PHE A 1013 -14.17 8.70 -25.41
CA PHE A 1013 -14.94 9.83 -25.91
C PHE A 1013 -14.07 11.08 -26.14
N GLY A 1014 -14.35 11.79 -27.23
CA GLY A 1014 -13.71 13.07 -27.52
C GLY A 1014 -12.31 13.00 -28.14
N VAL A 1015 -11.76 11.79 -28.33
CA VAL A 1015 -10.52 11.52 -29.07
C VAL A 1015 -10.72 10.40 -30.10
N GLU A 1016 -9.79 10.31 -31.03
CA GLU A 1016 -9.72 9.26 -32.04
C GLU A 1016 -8.58 8.28 -31.75
N LYS A 1017 -8.78 7.02 -32.16
CA LYS A 1017 -7.74 5.97 -32.16
C LYS A 1017 -7.15 5.62 -30.79
N LEU A 1018 -7.97 5.78 -29.75
CA LEU A 1018 -7.66 5.37 -28.40
C LEU A 1018 -8.78 4.51 -27.85
N ARG A 1019 -8.43 3.35 -27.30
CA ARG A 1019 -9.35 2.47 -26.55
C ARG A 1019 -8.83 2.16 -25.16
N VAL A 1020 -9.74 1.79 -24.27
CA VAL A 1020 -9.41 1.19 -22.97
C VAL A 1020 -10.08 -0.17 -22.87
N VAL A 1021 -9.29 -1.24 -22.82
CA VAL A 1021 -9.76 -2.62 -22.83
C VAL A 1021 -9.20 -3.37 -21.63
N ASP A 1022 -9.88 -3.23 -20.49
CA ASP A 1022 -9.66 -3.99 -19.25
C ASP A 1022 -10.87 -3.77 -18.30
N ALA A 1023 -10.76 -4.22 -17.04
CA ALA A 1023 -11.83 -4.09 -16.05
C ALA A 1023 -12.23 -2.63 -15.72
N SER A 1024 -11.38 -1.62 -15.96
CA SER A 1024 -11.76 -0.21 -15.82
C SER A 1024 -12.92 0.16 -16.74
N ALA A 1025 -13.05 -0.49 -17.90
CA ALA A 1025 -14.07 -0.17 -18.90
C ALA A 1025 -15.49 -0.56 -18.47
N PHE A 1026 -15.64 -1.41 -17.45
CA PHE A 1026 -16.92 -2.01 -17.12
C PHE A 1026 -17.96 -0.92 -16.74
N PRO A 1027 -19.19 -0.94 -17.29
CA PRO A 1027 -20.23 -0.01 -16.84
C PRO A 1027 -20.65 -0.32 -15.39
N VAL A 1028 -20.65 -1.61 -15.04
CA VAL A 1028 -20.91 -2.19 -13.73
C VAL A 1028 -20.00 -3.40 -13.54
N LEU A 1029 -19.61 -3.71 -12.30
CA LEU A 1029 -18.95 -4.98 -11.98
C LEU A 1029 -20.01 -6.09 -11.91
N PRO A 1030 -20.03 -7.09 -12.81
CA PRO A 1030 -20.96 -8.22 -12.67
C PRO A 1030 -20.69 -9.02 -11.39
N PRO A 1031 -21.69 -9.75 -10.86
CA PRO A 1031 -21.52 -10.52 -9.64
C PRO A 1031 -20.49 -11.65 -9.82
N GLY A 1032 -19.79 -11.96 -8.72
CA GLY A 1032 -18.73 -12.97 -8.68
C GLY A 1032 -17.35 -12.48 -9.17
N HIS A 1033 -16.54 -13.42 -9.64
CA HIS A 1033 -15.13 -13.20 -10.02
C HIS A 1033 -15.01 -12.72 -11.48
N PRO A 1034 -14.35 -11.59 -11.79
CA PRO A 1034 -14.49 -10.92 -13.08
C PRO A 1034 -13.63 -11.49 -14.22
N GLN A 1035 -12.74 -12.47 -13.95
CA GLN A 1035 -11.74 -12.87 -14.95
C GLN A 1035 -12.33 -13.35 -16.28
N SER A 1036 -13.45 -14.07 -16.25
CA SER A 1036 -14.13 -14.54 -17.47
C SER A 1036 -14.67 -13.37 -18.29
N VAL A 1037 -15.22 -12.34 -17.61
CA VAL A 1037 -15.75 -11.12 -18.23
C VAL A 1037 -14.62 -10.34 -18.90
N VAL A 1038 -13.44 -10.29 -18.28
CA VAL A 1038 -12.27 -9.63 -18.86
C VAL A 1038 -11.80 -10.34 -20.15
N TYR A 1039 -11.76 -11.67 -20.17
CA TYR A 1039 -11.46 -12.43 -21.40
C TYR A 1039 -12.51 -12.20 -22.48
N MET A 1040 -13.79 -12.32 -22.13
CA MET A 1040 -14.90 -12.09 -23.06
C MET A 1040 -14.83 -10.69 -23.69
N PHE A 1041 -14.60 -9.67 -22.85
CA PHE A 1041 -14.51 -8.29 -23.31
C PHE A 1041 -13.32 -8.09 -24.25
N ALA A 1042 -12.15 -8.64 -23.93
CA ALA A 1042 -10.99 -8.59 -24.82
C ALA A 1042 -11.24 -9.30 -26.17
N GLU A 1043 -11.86 -10.49 -26.16
CA GLU A 1043 -12.24 -11.21 -27.39
C GLU A 1043 -13.26 -10.43 -28.22
N LYS A 1044 -14.23 -9.78 -27.56
CA LYS A 1044 -15.24 -8.93 -28.21
C LYS A 1044 -14.60 -7.75 -28.93
N ILE A 1045 -13.77 -6.98 -28.24
CA ILE A 1045 -13.13 -5.79 -28.81
C ILE A 1045 -12.09 -6.17 -29.88
N ALA A 1046 -11.33 -7.26 -29.68
CA ALA A 1046 -10.47 -7.81 -30.75
C ALA A 1046 -11.29 -8.11 -32.01
N SER A 1047 -12.45 -8.75 -31.86
CA SER A 1047 -13.31 -9.12 -32.98
C SER A 1047 -13.88 -7.88 -33.70
N ASP A 1048 -14.28 -6.83 -32.96
CA ASP A 1048 -14.71 -5.54 -33.54
C ASP A 1048 -13.59 -4.89 -34.37
N ILE A 1049 -12.38 -4.78 -33.82
CA ILE A 1049 -11.21 -4.22 -34.52
C ILE A 1049 -10.92 -4.99 -35.80
N ILE A 1050 -10.81 -6.32 -35.71
CA ILE A 1050 -10.47 -7.19 -36.85
C ILE A 1050 -11.54 -7.13 -37.95
N SER A 1051 -12.81 -7.11 -37.57
CA SER A 1051 -13.93 -7.07 -38.52
C SER A 1051 -13.99 -5.73 -39.26
N TYR A 1052 -13.76 -4.62 -38.55
CA TYR A 1052 -13.70 -3.29 -39.14
C TYR A 1052 -12.57 -3.14 -40.16
N THR A 1053 -11.37 -3.69 -39.89
CA THR A 1053 -10.24 -3.64 -40.84
C THR A 1053 -10.49 -4.45 -42.11
N ARG A 1054 -11.19 -5.59 -42.03
CA ARG A 1054 -11.58 -6.38 -43.22
C ARG A 1054 -12.59 -5.64 -44.10
N VAL A 1055 -13.48 -4.86 -43.51
CA VAL A 1055 -14.40 -4.01 -44.27
C VAL A 1055 -13.60 -2.91 -44.98
N LEU A 1056 -12.74 -2.16 -44.28
CA LEU A 1056 -11.93 -1.13 -44.93
C LEU A 1056 -11.02 -1.65 -46.04
N SER A 1057 -10.43 -2.84 -45.88
CA SER A 1057 -9.66 -3.45 -46.97
C SER A 1057 -10.57 -3.77 -48.16
N SER A 1058 -11.72 -4.43 -47.95
CA SER A 1058 -12.66 -4.73 -49.05
C SER A 1058 -13.21 -3.50 -49.78
N TRP A 1059 -13.33 -2.35 -49.10
CA TRP A 1059 -13.74 -1.08 -49.70
C TRP A 1059 -12.58 -0.39 -50.43
N GLY A 1060 -11.35 -0.47 -49.92
CA GLY A 1060 -10.15 -0.03 -50.64
C GLY A 1060 -9.91 -0.81 -51.94
N TRP A 1061 -10.20 -2.12 -51.96
CA TRP A 1061 -10.21 -2.93 -53.20
C TRP A 1061 -11.32 -2.49 -54.17
N MET A 1062 -12.48 -2.03 -53.68
CA MET A 1062 -13.55 -1.50 -54.54
C MET A 1062 -13.22 -0.10 -55.07
N GLU A 1063 -12.60 0.78 -54.29
CA GLU A 1063 -12.09 2.07 -54.77
C GLU A 1063 -10.93 1.89 -55.75
N GLU A 1064 -10.00 0.95 -55.54
CA GLU A 1064 -8.96 0.62 -56.53
C GLU A 1064 -9.56 0.00 -57.81
N LEU A 1065 -10.65 -0.76 -57.72
CA LEU A 1065 -11.41 -1.25 -58.87
C LEU A 1065 -12.15 -0.13 -59.60
N ASP A 1066 -12.78 0.81 -58.90
CA ASP A 1066 -13.43 1.99 -59.51
C ASP A 1066 -12.39 2.93 -60.15
N THR A 1067 -11.24 3.11 -59.50
CA THR A 1067 -10.12 3.88 -60.05
C THR A 1067 -9.48 3.15 -61.25
N MET A 1068 -9.39 1.82 -61.22
CA MET A 1068 -8.98 1.02 -62.40
C MET A 1068 -10.03 1.08 -63.52
N MET A 1069 -11.33 1.07 -63.22
CA MET A 1069 -12.39 1.17 -64.23
C MET A 1069 -12.46 2.57 -64.84
N GLU A 1070 -12.24 3.64 -64.08
CA GLU A 1070 -12.10 5.00 -64.61
C GLU A 1070 -10.84 5.15 -65.48
N VAL A 1071 -9.72 4.51 -65.12
CA VAL A 1071 -8.49 4.50 -65.92
C VAL A 1071 -8.65 3.63 -67.19
N VAL A 1072 -9.47 2.58 -67.17
CA VAL A 1072 -9.81 1.79 -68.35
C VAL A 1072 -10.80 2.54 -69.25
N GLN A 1073 -11.80 3.25 -68.72
CA GLN A 1073 -12.71 4.09 -69.51
C GLN A 1073 -12.03 5.31 -70.13
N LEU A 1074 -11.05 5.93 -69.46
CA LEU A 1074 -10.25 7.03 -70.01
C LEU A 1074 -9.23 6.57 -71.06
N ASN A 1075 -8.76 5.32 -71.00
CA ASN A 1075 -7.88 4.73 -72.02
C ASN A 1075 -8.64 4.14 -73.24
N GLU A 1076 -9.92 3.79 -73.11
CA GLU A 1076 -10.76 3.37 -74.25
C GLU A 1076 -11.33 4.58 -75.04
N LEU A 1077 -11.51 5.74 -74.41
CA LEU A 1077 -11.96 6.96 -75.09
C LEU A 1077 -10.83 7.75 -75.81
N SER A 1078 -9.55 7.49 -75.51
CA SER A 1078 -8.42 8.12 -76.22
C SER A 1078 -7.87 7.30 -77.41
N ASN A 1079 -8.30 6.04 -77.57
CA ASN A 1079 -7.89 5.16 -78.67
C ASN A 1079 -8.95 4.98 -79.77
N CYS A 1080 -10.08 5.70 -79.72
CA CYS A 1080 -11.13 5.64 -80.75
C CYS A 1080 -11.26 6.93 -81.61
N SER A 1081 -10.22 7.77 -81.67
CA SER A 1081 -10.15 8.92 -82.60
C SER A 1081 -8.90 8.92 -83.49
N ARG A 1082 -8.31 7.75 -83.72
CA ARG A 1082 -7.30 7.49 -84.76
C ARG A 1082 -7.64 6.24 -85.59
N MET A 1083 -8.85 6.18 -86.11
CA MET A 1083 -9.18 5.56 -87.40
C MET A 1083 -10.61 5.97 -87.78
N VAL A 1084 -10.71 6.68 -88.91
CA VAL A 1084 -11.89 7.32 -89.56
C VAL A 1084 -12.28 8.69 -89.03
#